data_AF-A0A9D8ICW3-F1
#
_entry.id   AF-A0A9D8ICW3-F1
#
_cell.length_a   1.000
_cell.length_b   1.000
_cell.length_c   1.000
_cell.angle_alpha   90.00
_cell.angle_beta   90.00
_cell.angle_gamma   90.00
#
_symmetry.space_group_name_H-M   'P 1'
#
loop_
_entity.id
_entity.type
_entity.pdbx_description
1 polymer ?
#
loop_
_entity_poly.entity_id
_entity_poly.type
_entity_poly.pdbx_seq_one_letter_code
_entity_poly.pdbx_strand_id
1 'polypeptide(L)'
;MERYICIHGHFYQPPRENPWLEGVELQDSAYPYHDWNERITAECYAPNAASRILDVDGIIIDIVNIYSKISFNFGPTLMSWMEIHKPEVYQTIIDADRLSREHFSGHGSALAQIYNHMIMPLANKRDKYTQVVWGLRDFQSRFGRDAEGMWLPETAVNIDALEILAELGIKFTVLAPRQARRMKRMAEHHWKDMGNGEIDPTTPYLCRLPSGKSICIFFYDGPISQDLAFGGLLKNGENFATRLLSAFTENRDWPQLVHIATDGETYGHHHFKGDMALAYCLYHIESKKLAKITNYGEYLEKHPPKFEAEIKENSSWSCIHGIERWRNNCGCCSGGHPGWNQEWRAPLRAAMDTLRDKLAAIYESEAGKYLKNPWGARNAFIEIILNRTEEAMNRFFEKQTTKAPIKEETTKILKLLEMQRNAMLMYTSCGWFFDEISGIETIQIIQYAARALQLAEDISGSAIEPEYRDLLKNIKSNVPKYENGDKIYELYVKPCKINLLHVCAHYAITSLFEDLQEDTPIYCYSVKTENYEKLYAGRLKLALGKTRVTSGITREDAVIVFAVIHLGDHNVNGGVKCFTTDEEFSDMFQEIKGIFDRGDIPDVIRLMDHHFGAYSYSLWHLFKDRKRMILDQILQTTMKEIEVSFRMIYENNYSLMNFFNYVQTPPPRPLFLTAEYTVNTDLIHIFSVDTEMNLEKLENLINETKRWSFAIDKNAIGFAANIWINSRMDWLRKNPSDMKLIEEIDAVLKLLNSLSIKLDMWEAQNVYFHIGKNIYHTMKEKSLTDDPHFKRWGEAFKKLGYYLGVKVS
;
A
#
# COMPACT_ATOMS: atom_id res chain seq x y z
N MET A 1 -42.47 9.51 -4.48
CA MET A 1 -41.75 8.34 -5.03
C MET A 1 -40.59 8.00 -4.12
N GLU A 2 -40.23 6.73 -3.94
CA GLU A 2 -39.04 6.39 -3.14
C GLU A 2 -37.76 6.70 -3.93
N ARG A 3 -36.84 7.42 -3.28
CA ARG A 3 -35.57 7.88 -3.84
C ARG A 3 -34.42 7.30 -3.03
N TYR A 4 -33.53 6.59 -3.72
CA TYR A 4 -32.39 5.90 -3.14
C TYR A 4 -31.09 6.39 -3.73
N ILE A 5 -30.04 6.53 -2.92
CA ILE A 5 -28.70 6.89 -3.36
C ILE A 5 -27.72 5.82 -2.90
N CYS A 6 -26.87 5.34 -3.82
CA CYS A 6 -25.77 4.43 -3.52
C CYS A 6 -24.49 4.96 -4.18
N ILE A 7 -23.45 5.20 -3.38
CA ILE A 7 -22.14 5.60 -3.90
C ILE A 7 -21.23 4.38 -3.81
N HIS A 8 -20.47 4.08 -4.86
CA HIS A 8 -19.51 2.99 -4.87
C HIS A 8 -18.08 3.50 -5.07
N GLY A 9 -17.20 3.18 -4.13
CA GLY A 9 -15.75 3.43 -4.23
C GLY A 9 -14.96 2.15 -4.48
N HIS A 10 -14.21 2.11 -5.57
CA HIS A 10 -13.27 1.04 -5.90
C HIS A 10 -11.86 1.38 -5.39
N PHE A 11 -11.43 0.84 -4.25
CA PHE A 11 -10.14 1.17 -3.63
C PHE A 11 -9.09 0.09 -3.96
N TYR A 12 -8.00 0.49 -4.60
CA TYR A 12 -7.02 -0.46 -5.10
C TYR A 12 -5.64 0.17 -5.32
N GLN A 13 -4.60 -0.58 -4.95
CA GLN A 13 -3.24 -0.35 -5.40
C GLN A 13 -2.71 -1.61 -6.09
N PRO A 14 -1.92 -1.47 -7.17
CA PRO A 14 -1.25 -2.61 -7.77
C PRO A 14 -0.43 -3.36 -6.72
N PRO A 15 -0.26 -4.69 -6.86
CA PRO A 15 0.80 -5.40 -6.16
C PRO A 15 2.13 -4.70 -6.44
N ARG A 16 2.83 -4.31 -5.39
CA ARG A 16 4.10 -3.56 -5.42
C ARG A 16 5.24 -4.32 -4.73
N GLU A 17 4.92 -5.49 -4.19
CA GLU A 17 5.85 -6.31 -3.46
C GLU A 17 6.93 -6.85 -4.40
N ASN A 18 8.19 -6.74 -3.98
CA ASN A 18 9.30 -7.40 -4.65
C ASN A 18 9.04 -8.93 -4.61
N PRO A 19 8.98 -9.63 -5.77
CA PRO A 19 8.56 -11.05 -5.83
C PRO A 19 9.47 -12.04 -5.08
N TRP A 20 10.68 -11.61 -4.71
CA TRP A 20 11.62 -12.42 -3.94
C TRP A 20 11.57 -12.13 -2.44
N LEU A 21 11.16 -10.92 -2.06
CA LEU A 21 11.10 -10.47 -0.67
C LEU A 21 9.69 -10.56 -0.09
N GLU A 22 8.65 -10.52 -0.92
CA GLU A 22 7.23 -10.42 -0.50
C GLU A 22 6.98 -9.19 0.39
N GLY A 23 7.72 -8.11 0.13
CA GLY A 23 7.57 -6.81 0.79
C GLY A 23 7.72 -5.67 -0.21
N VAL A 24 7.10 -4.54 0.09
CA VAL A 24 7.27 -3.30 -0.68
C VAL A 24 8.54 -2.62 -0.17
N GLU A 25 9.53 -2.44 -1.03
CA GLU A 25 10.74 -1.66 -0.71
C GLU A 25 10.47 -0.16 -0.85
N LEU A 26 11.29 0.70 -0.21
CA LEU A 26 11.23 2.16 -0.33
C LEU A 26 11.04 2.66 -1.77
N GLN A 27 10.08 3.56 -1.99
CA GLN A 27 9.82 4.18 -3.30
C GLN A 27 10.03 5.70 -3.21
N ASP A 28 11.12 6.20 -3.80
CA ASP A 28 11.53 7.61 -3.67
C ASP A 28 10.46 8.60 -4.18
N SER A 29 9.61 8.19 -5.12
CA SER A 29 8.50 9.00 -5.63
C SER A 29 7.32 9.14 -4.65
N ALA A 30 7.30 8.38 -3.56
CA ALA A 30 6.30 8.46 -2.51
C ALA A 30 6.70 9.39 -1.34
N TYR A 31 7.90 9.98 -1.37
CA TYR A 31 8.40 10.87 -0.32
C TYR A 31 7.36 11.94 0.09
N PRO A 32 7.18 12.21 1.40
CA PRO A 32 7.98 11.74 2.55
C PRO A 32 7.60 10.34 3.07
N TYR A 33 6.64 9.66 2.46
CA TYR A 33 6.22 8.32 2.87
C TYR A 33 7.19 7.26 2.36
N HIS A 34 7.18 6.08 3.01
CA HIS A 34 8.03 4.95 2.63
C HIS A 34 7.70 4.45 1.21
N ASP A 35 6.42 4.32 0.89
CA ASP A 35 5.94 3.82 -0.40
C ASP A 35 4.56 4.39 -0.76
N TRP A 36 4.11 4.11 -1.99
CA TRP A 36 2.83 4.63 -2.48
C TRP A 36 1.61 4.09 -1.73
N ASN A 37 1.66 2.87 -1.18
CA ASN A 37 0.55 2.35 -0.37
C ASN A 37 0.43 3.16 0.92
N GLU A 38 1.55 3.46 1.57
CA GLU A 38 1.55 4.31 2.77
C GLU A 38 1.03 5.71 2.47
N ARG A 39 1.54 6.34 1.41
CA ARG A 39 1.12 7.68 1.00
C ARG A 39 -0.38 7.77 0.77
N ILE A 40 -0.93 6.86 -0.04
CA ILE A 40 -2.35 6.90 -0.40
C ILE A 40 -3.23 6.48 0.79
N THR A 41 -2.72 5.64 1.69
CA THR A 41 -3.42 5.36 2.95
C THR A 41 -3.58 6.63 3.79
N ALA A 42 -2.52 7.43 3.92
CA ALA A 42 -2.57 8.69 4.65
C ALA A 42 -3.44 9.76 3.95
N GLU A 43 -3.38 9.82 2.62
CA GLU A 43 -4.10 10.84 1.83
C GLU A 43 -5.58 10.47 1.54
N CYS A 44 -5.95 9.18 1.61
CA CYS A 44 -7.28 8.71 1.22
C CYS A 44 -7.88 7.68 2.19
N TYR A 45 -7.27 6.51 2.39
CA TYR A 45 -7.97 5.41 3.07
C TYR A 45 -8.25 5.70 4.55
N ALA A 46 -7.25 6.21 5.28
CA ALA A 46 -7.43 6.62 6.66
C ALA A 46 -8.41 7.81 6.78
N PRO A 47 -8.30 8.91 5.99
CA PRO A 47 -9.29 9.98 5.98
C PRO A 47 -10.74 9.53 5.75
N ASN A 48 -11.01 8.59 4.85
CA ASN A 48 -12.37 8.07 4.65
C ASN A 48 -12.90 7.25 5.83
N ALA A 49 -12.02 6.61 6.59
CA ALA A 49 -12.37 5.90 7.82
C ALA A 49 -12.73 6.84 8.99
N ALA A 50 -12.26 8.10 8.96
CA ALA A 50 -12.52 9.12 9.97
C ALA A 50 -12.58 10.53 9.36
N SER A 51 -13.60 10.77 8.54
CA SER A 51 -13.74 12.02 7.77
C SER A 51 -14.48 13.09 8.56
N ARG A 52 -14.11 14.36 8.36
CA ARG A 52 -14.56 15.50 9.17
C ARG A 52 -15.79 16.15 8.55
N ILE A 53 -16.77 16.42 9.38
CA ILE A 53 -17.89 17.31 9.07
C ILE A 53 -17.62 18.65 9.76
N LEU A 54 -17.60 19.72 8.98
CA LEU A 54 -17.36 21.08 9.47
C LEU A 54 -18.68 21.87 9.56
N ASP A 55 -18.74 22.83 10.49
CA ASP A 55 -19.76 23.88 10.50
C ASP A 55 -19.37 25.09 9.62
N VAL A 56 -20.19 26.14 9.67
CA VAL A 56 -20.01 27.38 8.87
C VAL A 56 -18.75 28.16 9.24
N ASP A 57 -18.23 27.97 10.46
CA ASP A 57 -17.03 28.63 10.95
C ASP A 57 -15.76 27.78 10.70
N GLY A 58 -15.91 26.61 10.05
CA GLY A 58 -14.82 25.70 9.74
C GLY A 58 -14.41 24.80 10.91
N ILE A 59 -15.24 24.70 11.95
CA ILE A 59 -14.98 23.89 13.14
C ILE A 59 -15.52 22.48 12.93
N ILE A 60 -14.75 21.46 13.33
CA ILE A 60 -15.17 20.05 13.27
C ILE A 60 -16.28 19.80 14.28
N ILE A 61 -17.44 19.39 13.78
CA ILE A 61 -18.63 19.07 14.58
C ILE A 61 -18.91 17.57 14.65
N ASP A 62 -18.41 16.79 13.69
CA ASP A 62 -18.51 15.33 13.71
C ASP A 62 -17.35 14.68 12.94
N ILE A 63 -17.05 13.43 13.27
CA ILE A 63 -16.10 12.58 12.56
C ILE A 63 -16.80 11.26 12.24
N VAL A 64 -16.88 10.94 10.95
CA VAL A 64 -17.69 9.83 10.42
C VAL A 64 -16.85 8.85 9.61
N ASN A 65 -17.16 7.57 9.74
CA ASN A 65 -16.63 6.53 8.86
C ASN A 65 -17.48 6.43 7.60
N ILE A 66 -16.97 6.93 6.47
CA ILE A 66 -17.68 6.96 5.19
C ILE A 66 -17.98 5.56 4.68
N TYR A 67 -17.07 4.59 4.89
CA TYR A 67 -17.23 3.20 4.43
C TYR A 67 -18.49 2.55 5.00
N SER A 68 -18.96 2.97 6.18
CA SER A 68 -20.20 2.46 6.79
C SER A 68 -21.49 2.95 6.11
N LYS A 69 -21.36 3.93 5.20
CA LYS A 69 -22.49 4.62 4.53
C LYS A 69 -22.49 4.47 3.00
N ILE A 70 -21.41 3.99 2.41
CA ILE A 70 -21.29 3.79 0.96
C ILE A 70 -21.07 2.31 0.65
N SER A 71 -21.29 1.88 -0.59
CA SER A 71 -20.75 0.60 -1.06
C SER A 71 -19.27 0.76 -1.41
N PHE A 72 -18.46 -0.26 -1.19
CA PHE A 72 -17.04 -0.21 -1.54
C PHE A 72 -16.49 -1.59 -1.86
N ASN A 73 -15.32 -1.62 -2.49
CA ASN A 73 -14.47 -2.79 -2.49
C ASN A 73 -13.02 -2.35 -2.23
N PHE A 74 -12.24 -3.21 -1.58
CA PHE A 74 -10.79 -3.03 -1.46
C PHE A 74 -10.07 -4.19 -2.17
N GLY A 75 -8.98 -3.88 -2.86
CA GLY A 75 -8.13 -4.90 -3.47
C GLY A 75 -7.47 -5.81 -2.43
N PRO A 76 -7.45 -7.15 -2.62
CA PRO A 76 -6.86 -8.07 -1.65
C PRO A 76 -5.39 -7.81 -1.31
N THR A 77 -4.57 -7.41 -2.29
CA THR A 77 -3.15 -7.08 -2.06
C THR A 77 -2.98 -5.86 -1.16
N LEU A 78 -3.78 -4.83 -1.39
CA LEU A 78 -3.81 -3.63 -0.54
C LEU A 78 -4.31 -3.95 0.89
N MET A 79 -5.33 -4.82 1.03
CA MET A 79 -5.81 -5.24 2.35
C MET A 79 -4.75 -6.03 3.12
N SER A 80 -4.04 -6.96 2.47
CA SER A 80 -2.91 -7.68 3.09
C SER A 80 -1.79 -6.74 3.53
N TRP A 81 -1.49 -5.70 2.73
CA TRP A 81 -0.50 -4.69 3.10
C TRP A 81 -0.96 -3.89 4.32
N MET A 82 -2.21 -3.40 4.33
CA MET A 82 -2.76 -2.62 5.44
C MET A 82 -2.88 -3.43 6.73
N GLU A 83 -3.21 -4.72 6.65
CA GLU A 83 -3.29 -5.61 7.82
C GLU A 83 -1.99 -5.63 8.63
N ILE A 84 -0.84 -5.59 7.94
CA ILE A 84 0.49 -5.58 8.57
C ILE A 84 0.94 -4.16 8.93
N HIS A 85 0.79 -3.20 8.01
CA HIS A 85 1.44 -1.89 8.12
C HIS A 85 0.54 -0.80 8.72
N LYS A 86 -0.78 -0.93 8.62
CA LYS A 86 -1.79 0.02 9.10
C LYS A 86 -3.00 -0.71 9.73
N PRO A 87 -2.78 -1.56 10.76
CA PRO A 87 -3.81 -2.46 11.30
C PRO A 87 -5.06 -1.74 11.81
N GLU A 88 -4.92 -0.52 12.34
CA GLU A 88 -6.06 0.27 12.81
C GLU A 88 -7.00 0.70 11.67
N VAL A 89 -6.43 1.10 10.53
CA VAL A 89 -7.20 1.48 9.33
C VAL A 89 -7.88 0.24 8.74
N TYR A 90 -7.12 -0.86 8.64
CA TYR A 90 -7.63 -2.16 8.20
C TYR A 90 -8.84 -2.61 9.03
N GLN A 91 -8.73 -2.57 10.36
CA GLN A 91 -9.83 -2.96 11.26
C GLN A 91 -11.03 -2.04 11.11
N THR A 92 -10.81 -0.73 10.95
CA THR A 92 -11.91 0.24 10.77
C THR A 92 -12.69 0.00 9.47
N ILE A 93 -12.04 -0.48 8.41
CA ILE A 93 -12.70 -0.87 7.15
C ILE A 93 -13.57 -2.13 7.35
N ILE A 94 -13.08 -3.13 8.10
CA ILE A 94 -13.86 -4.34 8.42
C ILE A 94 -15.07 -3.98 9.29
N ASP A 95 -14.85 -3.16 10.32
CA ASP A 95 -15.91 -2.69 11.21
C ASP A 95 -16.95 -1.86 10.45
N ALA A 96 -16.54 -1.11 9.42
CA ALA A 96 -17.46 -0.38 8.57
C ALA A 96 -18.46 -1.29 7.85
N ASP A 97 -18.01 -2.43 7.31
CA ASP A 97 -18.91 -3.41 6.70
C ASP A 97 -19.87 -3.99 7.75
N ARG A 98 -19.37 -4.33 8.94
CA ARG A 98 -20.21 -4.81 10.06
C ARG A 98 -21.27 -3.78 10.45
N LEU A 99 -20.90 -2.51 10.63
CA LEU A 99 -21.81 -1.41 10.97
C LEU A 99 -22.82 -1.16 9.85
N SER A 100 -22.40 -1.27 8.58
CA SER A 100 -23.30 -1.07 7.44
C SER A 100 -24.45 -2.07 7.42
N ARG A 101 -24.25 -3.31 7.93
CA ARG A 101 -25.33 -4.31 8.06
C ARG A 101 -26.41 -3.88 9.06
N GLU A 102 -26.06 -3.11 10.08
CA GLU A 102 -27.02 -2.54 11.03
C GLU A 102 -27.88 -1.46 10.36
N HIS A 103 -27.31 -0.73 9.39
CA HIS A 103 -27.98 0.34 8.65
C HIS A 103 -28.79 -0.14 7.44
N PHE A 104 -28.33 -1.19 6.74
CA PHE A 104 -28.84 -1.60 5.44
C PHE A 104 -29.53 -2.97 5.48
N SER A 105 -30.47 -3.15 6.42
CA SER A 105 -31.34 -4.33 6.50
C SER A 105 -30.58 -5.68 6.54
N GLY A 106 -29.38 -5.71 7.13
CA GLY A 106 -28.54 -6.90 7.22
C GLY A 106 -27.50 -7.07 6.10
N HIS A 107 -27.54 -6.24 5.06
CA HIS A 107 -26.62 -6.25 3.92
C HIS A 107 -25.36 -5.42 4.19
N GLY A 108 -24.19 -6.01 3.93
CA GLY A 108 -22.91 -5.32 4.10
C GLY A 108 -22.53 -4.51 2.85
N SER A 109 -21.85 -3.40 3.06
CA SER A 109 -21.40 -2.47 2.02
C SER A 109 -20.21 -2.97 1.19
N ALA A 110 -19.37 -3.85 1.76
CA ALA A 110 -18.20 -4.38 1.10
C ALA A 110 -18.56 -5.40 0.01
N LEU A 111 -17.92 -5.27 -1.15
CA LEU A 111 -17.97 -6.23 -2.26
C LEU A 111 -16.64 -6.99 -2.37
N ALA A 112 -16.69 -8.22 -2.87
CA ALA A 112 -15.48 -8.94 -3.24
C ALA A 112 -14.83 -8.32 -4.49
N GLN A 113 -13.56 -8.63 -4.74
CA GLN A 113 -12.84 -8.21 -5.94
C GLN A 113 -12.11 -9.40 -6.55
N ILE A 114 -11.97 -9.42 -7.88
CA ILE A 114 -11.02 -10.31 -8.57
C ILE A 114 -9.62 -10.13 -7.96
N TYR A 115 -9.01 -11.23 -7.51
CA TYR A 115 -7.94 -11.20 -6.52
C TYR A 115 -6.71 -10.36 -6.91
N ASN A 116 -6.11 -10.62 -8.08
CA ASN A 116 -4.94 -9.90 -8.59
C ASN A 116 -5.31 -8.73 -9.53
N HIS A 117 -6.57 -8.31 -9.54
CA HIS A 117 -7.05 -7.25 -10.44
C HIS A 117 -6.75 -7.55 -11.93
N MET A 118 -6.89 -8.81 -12.33
CA MET A 118 -6.66 -9.30 -13.69
C MET A 118 -7.82 -8.92 -14.62
N ILE A 119 -7.53 -8.49 -15.85
CA ILE A 119 -8.56 -8.20 -16.86
C ILE A 119 -9.23 -9.49 -17.31
N MET A 120 -10.37 -9.80 -16.68
CA MET A 120 -11.07 -11.08 -16.80
C MET A 120 -11.37 -11.50 -18.24
N PRO A 121 -11.80 -10.62 -19.17
CA PRO A 121 -12.03 -11.03 -20.55
C PRO A 121 -10.78 -11.53 -21.29
N LEU A 122 -9.58 -11.09 -20.88
CA LEU A 122 -8.30 -11.46 -21.49
C LEU A 122 -7.62 -12.66 -20.81
N ALA A 123 -8.15 -13.13 -19.69
CA ALA A 123 -7.62 -14.28 -18.97
C ALA A 123 -8.11 -15.60 -19.58
N ASN A 124 -7.34 -16.68 -19.45
CA ASN A 124 -7.84 -18.02 -19.78
C ASN A 124 -8.90 -18.45 -18.75
N LYS A 125 -9.73 -19.46 -19.10
CA LYS A 125 -10.85 -19.91 -18.25
C LYS A 125 -10.40 -20.36 -16.84
N ARG A 126 -9.23 -21.00 -16.74
CA ARG A 126 -8.73 -21.54 -15.46
C ARG A 126 -8.32 -20.42 -14.51
N ASP A 127 -7.63 -19.42 -15.03
CA ASP A 127 -7.19 -18.26 -14.26
C ASP A 127 -8.40 -17.40 -13.87
N LYS A 128 -9.37 -17.19 -14.77
CA LYS A 128 -10.65 -16.54 -14.40
C LYS A 128 -11.28 -17.21 -13.18
N TYR A 129 -11.40 -18.54 -13.20
CA TYR A 129 -12.00 -19.28 -12.09
C TYR A 129 -11.22 -19.12 -10.79
N THR A 130 -9.89 -19.29 -10.83
CA THR A 130 -9.04 -19.11 -9.64
C THR A 130 -9.14 -17.70 -9.07
N GLN A 131 -9.15 -16.67 -9.91
CA GLN A 131 -9.23 -15.28 -9.46
C GLN A 131 -10.55 -14.95 -8.75
N VAL A 132 -11.66 -15.57 -9.18
CA VAL A 132 -12.96 -15.44 -8.50
C VAL A 132 -12.94 -16.20 -7.17
N VAL A 133 -12.48 -17.46 -7.16
CA VAL A 133 -12.36 -18.26 -5.94
C VAL A 133 -11.47 -17.58 -4.90
N TRP A 134 -10.31 -17.09 -5.30
CA TRP A 134 -9.39 -16.40 -4.40
C TRP A 134 -9.99 -15.11 -3.86
N GLY A 135 -10.64 -14.32 -4.70
CA GLY A 135 -11.33 -13.10 -4.28
C GLY A 135 -12.45 -13.35 -3.26
N LEU A 136 -13.22 -14.42 -3.46
CA LEU A 136 -14.26 -14.85 -2.52
C LEU A 136 -13.69 -15.34 -1.18
N ARG A 137 -12.60 -16.10 -1.22
CA ARG A 137 -11.96 -16.64 0.00
C ARG A 137 -11.28 -15.55 0.81
N ASP A 138 -10.60 -14.61 0.16
CA ASP A 138 -10.04 -13.42 0.79
C ASP A 138 -11.15 -12.56 1.42
N PHE A 139 -12.24 -12.33 0.70
CA PHE A 139 -13.38 -11.60 1.24
C PHE A 139 -13.95 -12.29 2.50
N GLN A 140 -14.17 -13.60 2.44
CA GLN A 140 -14.73 -14.37 3.54
C GLN A 140 -13.81 -14.40 4.77
N SER A 141 -12.49 -14.50 4.57
CA SER A 141 -11.53 -14.51 5.69
C SER A 141 -11.47 -13.18 6.43
N ARG A 142 -11.67 -12.05 5.72
CA ARG A 142 -11.60 -10.70 6.30
C ARG A 142 -12.92 -10.24 6.90
N PHE A 143 -14.01 -10.37 6.15
CA PHE A 143 -15.32 -9.81 6.54
C PHE A 143 -16.22 -10.83 7.25
N GLY A 144 -15.85 -12.11 7.30
CA GLY A 144 -16.57 -13.14 8.03
C GLY A 144 -17.97 -13.46 7.48
N ARG A 145 -18.25 -13.10 6.23
CA ARG A 145 -19.52 -13.37 5.52
C ARG A 145 -19.28 -13.66 4.05
N ASP A 146 -20.29 -14.22 3.39
CA ASP A 146 -20.25 -14.39 1.93
C ASP A 146 -20.47 -13.06 1.20
N ALA A 147 -19.80 -12.91 0.06
CA ALA A 147 -19.94 -11.73 -0.80
C ALA A 147 -21.21 -11.83 -1.65
N GLU A 148 -22.00 -10.76 -1.69
CA GLU A 148 -23.20 -10.69 -2.53
C GLU A 148 -22.90 -10.15 -3.92
N GLY A 149 -21.92 -9.25 -4.03
CA GLY A 149 -21.46 -8.66 -5.27
C GLY A 149 -19.96 -8.78 -5.43
N MET A 150 -19.50 -8.70 -6.68
CA MET A 150 -18.07 -8.73 -7.00
C MET A 150 -17.71 -7.65 -8.01
N TRP A 151 -16.63 -6.92 -7.72
CA TRP A 151 -16.06 -5.93 -8.62
C TRP A 151 -15.14 -6.60 -9.66
N LEU A 152 -15.46 -6.39 -10.93
CA LEU A 152 -14.62 -6.78 -12.07
C LEU A 152 -13.57 -5.67 -12.32
N PRO A 153 -12.27 -6.00 -12.43
CA PRO A 153 -11.22 -5.04 -12.72
C PRO A 153 -11.53 -4.23 -13.96
N GLU A 154 -11.53 -2.91 -13.81
CA GLU A 154 -11.87 -1.96 -14.88
C GLU A 154 -13.28 -2.12 -15.44
N THR A 155 -14.18 -2.72 -14.64
CA THR A 155 -15.48 -3.28 -15.04
C THR A 155 -15.40 -4.14 -16.30
N ALA A 156 -14.22 -4.72 -16.60
CA ALA A 156 -13.97 -5.44 -17.82
C ALA A 156 -14.75 -6.76 -17.83
N VAL A 157 -15.63 -6.95 -18.81
CA VAL A 157 -16.65 -8.01 -18.77
C VAL A 157 -16.82 -8.77 -20.09
N ASN A 158 -17.04 -10.07 -19.98
CA ASN A 158 -17.55 -10.95 -21.03
C ASN A 158 -18.47 -12.01 -20.41
N ILE A 159 -19.19 -12.79 -21.23
CA ILE A 159 -20.14 -13.78 -20.72
C ILE A 159 -19.46 -14.85 -19.88
N ASP A 160 -18.26 -15.32 -20.26
CA ASP A 160 -17.53 -16.32 -19.46
C ASP A 160 -17.25 -15.85 -18.02
N ALA A 161 -16.90 -14.58 -17.84
CA ALA A 161 -16.65 -14.03 -16.50
C ALA A 161 -17.95 -14.02 -15.69
N LEU A 162 -19.06 -13.57 -16.28
CA LEU A 162 -20.37 -13.57 -15.62
C LEU A 162 -20.87 -14.98 -15.29
N GLU A 163 -20.62 -15.97 -16.15
CA GLU A 163 -20.91 -17.39 -15.90
C GLU A 163 -20.19 -17.90 -14.66
N ILE A 164 -18.90 -17.59 -14.52
CA ILE A 164 -18.11 -17.99 -13.34
C ILE A 164 -18.63 -17.28 -12.08
N LEU A 165 -18.94 -15.98 -12.16
CA LEU A 165 -19.52 -15.25 -11.03
C LEU A 165 -20.84 -15.88 -10.57
N ALA A 166 -21.76 -16.12 -11.50
CA ALA A 166 -23.06 -16.73 -11.21
C ALA A 166 -22.93 -18.18 -10.72
N GLU A 167 -21.95 -18.94 -11.23
CA GLU A 167 -21.65 -20.28 -10.76
C GLU A 167 -21.17 -20.32 -9.31
N LEU A 168 -20.39 -19.32 -8.91
CA LEU A 168 -19.83 -19.20 -7.57
C LEU A 168 -20.70 -18.40 -6.61
N GLY A 169 -21.96 -18.15 -6.97
CA GLY A 169 -22.99 -17.59 -6.08
C GLY A 169 -23.01 -16.07 -5.96
N ILE A 170 -22.27 -15.33 -6.80
CA ILE A 170 -22.35 -13.87 -6.84
C ILE A 170 -23.71 -13.45 -7.42
N LYS A 171 -24.41 -12.57 -6.68
CA LYS A 171 -25.75 -12.11 -7.03
C LYS A 171 -25.72 -10.96 -8.04
N PHE A 172 -24.73 -10.06 -7.93
CA PHE A 172 -24.63 -8.90 -8.80
C PHE A 172 -23.20 -8.41 -9.10
N THR A 173 -23.07 -7.62 -10.17
CA THR A 173 -21.88 -6.81 -10.49
C THR A 173 -22.29 -5.41 -10.92
N VAL A 174 -21.33 -4.48 -10.92
CA VAL A 174 -21.51 -3.09 -11.37
C VAL A 174 -20.79 -2.91 -12.71
N LEU A 175 -21.43 -2.24 -13.68
CA LEU A 175 -20.89 -1.96 -15.01
C LEU A 175 -21.17 -0.52 -15.45
N ALA A 176 -20.43 -0.02 -16.43
CA ALA A 176 -20.68 1.28 -17.04
C ALA A 176 -21.86 1.22 -18.04
N PRO A 177 -22.66 2.29 -18.18
CA PRO A 177 -23.83 2.33 -19.08
C PRO A 177 -23.54 1.87 -20.51
N ARG A 178 -22.39 2.26 -21.06
CA ARG A 178 -21.98 1.91 -22.43
C ARG A 178 -21.73 0.42 -22.65
N GLN A 179 -21.61 -0.36 -21.58
CA GLN A 179 -21.43 -1.80 -21.61
C GLN A 179 -22.76 -2.54 -21.76
N ALA A 180 -23.91 -1.86 -21.67
CA ALA A 180 -25.18 -2.43 -22.07
C ALA A 180 -25.27 -2.49 -23.60
N ARG A 181 -25.63 -3.67 -24.13
CA ARG A 181 -25.90 -3.86 -25.57
C ARG A 181 -27.36 -3.56 -25.88
N ARG A 182 -28.27 -4.23 -25.18
CA ARG A 182 -29.72 -4.09 -25.38
C ARG A 182 -30.46 -4.41 -24.09
N MET A 183 -31.65 -3.86 -23.93
CA MET A 183 -32.52 -4.13 -22.78
C MET A 183 -33.97 -4.37 -23.20
N LYS A 184 -34.75 -4.96 -22.31
CA LYS A 184 -36.20 -5.09 -22.44
C LYS A 184 -36.87 -5.12 -21.07
N ARG A 185 -38.15 -4.78 -20.98
CA ARG A 185 -38.96 -5.14 -19.80
C ARG A 185 -39.15 -6.65 -19.78
N MET A 186 -39.12 -7.27 -18.60
CA MET A 186 -39.28 -8.72 -18.49
C MET A 186 -40.61 -9.23 -19.06
N ALA A 187 -41.68 -8.44 -18.93
CA ALA A 187 -43.00 -8.77 -19.47
C ALA A 187 -43.10 -8.62 -21.00
N GLU A 188 -42.08 -8.05 -21.65
CA GLU A 188 -42.06 -7.76 -23.07
C GLU A 188 -41.08 -8.68 -23.81
N HIS A 189 -41.31 -8.84 -25.12
CA HIS A 189 -40.41 -9.61 -26.00
C HIS A 189 -39.49 -8.71 -26.83
N HIS A 190 -39.79 -7.42 -26.92
CA HIS A 190 -39.06 -6.48 -27.76
C HIS A 190 -37.79 -6.00 -27.07
N TRP A 191 -36.64 -6.23 -27.69
CA TRP A 191 -35.36 -5.70 -27.25
C TRP A 191 -35.09 -4.34 -27.87
N LYS A 192 -34.73 -3.36 -27.05
CA LYS A 192 -34.23 -2.05 -27.47
C LYS A 192 -32.70 -2.04 -27.39
N ASP A 193 -32.03 -1.61 -28.46
CA ASP A 193 -30.58 -1.39 -28.46
C ASP A 193 -30.23 -0.15 -27.60
N MET A 194 -29.17 -0.23 -26.81
CA MET A 194 -28.76 0.82 -25.87
C MET A 194 -27.69 1.78 -26.40
N GLY A 195 -27.26 1.61 -27.65
CA GLY A 195 -26.27 2.50 -28.27
C GLY A 195 -25.04 2.66 -27.38
N ASN A 196 -24.54 3.88 -27.22
CA ASN A 196 -23.39 4.18 -26.36
C ASN A 196 -23.80 4.80 -25.03
N GLY A 197 -24.58 4.07 -24.23
CA GLY A 197 -24.86 4.42 -22.83
C GLY A 197 -26.26 4.98 -22.57
N GLU A 198 -27.25 4.61 -23.37
CA GLU A 198 -28.66 5.04 -23.20
C GLU A 198 -29.45 4.22 -22.18
N ILE A 199 -28.80 3.30 -21.47
CA ILE A 199 -29.47 2.49 -20.45
C ILE A 199 -29.83 3.36 -19.24
N ASP A 200 -31.05 3.19 -18.72
CA ASP A 200 -31.51 3.93 -17.54
C ASP A 200 -30.79 3.38 -16.30
N PRO A 201 -29.98 4.19 -15.58
CA PRO A 201 -29.19 3.72 -14.45
C PRO A 201 -30.00 3.57 -13.16
N THR A 202 -31.32 3.83 -13.19
CA THR A 202 -32.12 3.96 -11.96
C THR A 202 -32.71 2.67 -11.40
N THR A 203 -32.34 1.52 -11.99
CA THR A 203 -32.84 0.19 -11.63
C THR A 203 -31.79 -0.88 -11.95
N PRO A 204 -31.77 -2.01 -11.24
CA PRO A 204 -30.99 -3.18 -11.64
C PRO A 204 -31.63 -3.89 -12.84
N TYR A 205 -30.79 -4.64 -13.56
CA TYR A 205 -31.16 -5.45 -14.73
C TYR A 205 -30.77 -6.90 -14.51
N LEU A 206 -31.59 -7.84 -14.96
CA LEU A 206 -31.24 -9.26 -14.98
C LEU A 206 -30.51 -9.61 -16.27
N CYS A 207 -29.32 -10.19 -16.16
CA CYS A 207 -28.59 -10.76 -17.28
C CYS A 207 -28.76 -12.28 -17.26
N ARG A 208 -29.40 -12.83 -18.29
CA ARG A 208 -29.53 -14.28 -18.48
C ARG A 208 -28.31 -14.80 -19.23
N LEU A 209 -27.72 -15.88 -18.73
CA LEU A 209 -26.48 -16.45 -19.23
C LEU A 209 -26.75 -17.73 -20.03
N PRO A 210 -25.86 -18.11 -20.98
CA PRO A 210 -26.02 -19.31 -21.80
C PRO A 210 -26.26 -20.61 -21.03
N SER A 211 -25.71 -20.75 -19.82
CA SER A 211 -25.92 -21.92 -18.95
C SER A 211 -27.34 -22.03 -18.37
N GLY A 212 -28.18 -21.01 -18.55
CA GLY A 212 -29.49 -20.88 -17.90
C GLY A 212 -29.42 -20.20 -16.53
N LYS A 213 -28.21 -19.95 -16.00
CA LYS A 213 -28.01 -19.09 -14.82
C LYS A 213 -28.30 -17.63 -15.16
N SER A 214 -28.35 -16.79 -14.13
CA SER A 214 -28.52 -15.35 -14.28
C SER A 214 -27.79 -14.58 -13.20
N ILE A 215 -27.42 -13.35 -13.51
CA ILE A 215 -26.76 -12.42 -12.58
C ILE A 215 -27.41 -11.03 -12.72
N CYS A 216 -27.52 -10.29 -11.61
CA CYS A 216 -28.02 -8.92 -11.65
C CYS A 216 -26.87 -7.95 -12.02
N ILE A 217 -27.20 -6.91 -12.78
CA ILE A 217 -26.24 -5.89 -13.20
C ILE A 217 -26.79 -4.52 -12.82
N PHE A 218 -25.94 -3.73 -12.16
CA PHE A 218 -26.17 -2.31 -11.89
C PHE A 218 -25.35 -1.48 -12.88
N PHE A 219 -26.02 -0.65 -13.69
CA PHE A 219 -25.37 0.30 -14.59
C PHE A 219 -25.34 1.68 -13.94
N TYR A 220 -24.15 2.17 -13.55
CA TYR A 220 -24.05 3.42 -12.79
C TYR A 220 -24.30 4.67 -13.63
N ASP A 221 -24.62 5.80 -13.00
CA ASP A 221 -24.78 7.08 -13.69
C ASP A 221 -23.43 7.60 -14.22
N GLY A 222 -23.21 7.40 -15.51
CA GLY A 222 -21.97 7.76 -16.21
C GLY A 222 -21.64 9.25 -16.11
N PRO A 223 -22.56 10.17 -16.49
CA PRO A 223 -22.33 11.61 -16.41
C PRO A 223 -21.93 12.10 -15.01
N ILE A 224 -22.65 11.70 -13.95
CA ILE A 224 -22.28 12.14 -12.59
C ILE A 224 -20.93 11.56 -12.17
N SER A 225 -20.65 10.29 -12.51
CA SER A 225 -19.36 9.67 -12.18
C SER A 225 -18.19 10.38 -12.88
N GLN A 226 -18.39 10.84 -14.12
CA GLN A 226 -17.40 11.65 -14.85
C GLN A 226 -17.24 13.06 -14.26
N ASP A 227 -18.35 13.73 -13.92
CA ASP A 227 -18.34 15.03 -13.25
C ASP A 227 -17.62 14.95 -11.89
N LEU A 228 -17.74 13.81 -11.20
CA LEU A 228 -17.06 13.56 -9.92
C LEU A 228 -15.54 13.44 -10.11
N ALA A 229 -15.11 12.62 -11.08
CA ALA A 229 -13.70 12.37 -11.34
C ALA A 229 -12.98 13.61 -11.91
N PHE A 230 -13.63 14.40 -12.77
CA PHE A 230 -12.97 15.46 -13.56
C PHE A 230 -13.62 16.85 -13.47
N GLY A 231 -14.86 16.97 -12.98
CA GLY A 231 -15.66 18.20 -12.98
C GLY A 231 -15.62 19.03 -11.69
N GLY A 232 -14.88 18.58 -10.66
CA GLY A 232 -14.67 19.33 -9.42
C GLY A 232 -15.82 19.33 -8.42
N LEU A 233 -16.76 18.37 -8.52
CA LEU A 233 -17.88 18.22 -7.58
C LEU A 233 -17.43 18.07 -6.12
N LEU A 234 -16.24 17.50 -5.88
CA LEU A 234 -15.68 17.30 -4.54
C LEU A 234 -15.13 18.56 -3.86
N LYS A 235 -15.31 19.75 -4.46
CA LYS A 235 -14.98 21.01 -3.79
C LYS A 235 -16.02 21.41 -2.74
N ASN A 236 -17.26 20.91 -2.82
CA ASN A 236 -18.35 21.27 -1.92
C ASN A 236 -19.40 20.14 -1.82
N GLY A 237 -19.65 19.63 -0.61
CA GLY A 237 -20.57 18.52 -0.40
C GLY A 237 -22.04 18.82 -0.68
N GLU A 238 -22.51 20.06 -0.52
CA GLU A 238 -23.90 20.44 -0.84
C GLU A 238 -24.14 20.51 -2.35
N ASN A 239 -23.17 21.02 -3.12
CA ASN A 239 -23.22 20.97 -4.57
C ASN A 239 -23.22 19.51 -5.08
N PHE A 240 -22.42 18.65 -4.45
CA PHE A 240 -22.41 17.24 -4.76
C PHE A 240 -23.77 16.57 -4.47
N ALA A 241 -24.35 16.83 -3.29
CA ALA A 241 -25.70 16.35 -2.95
C ALA A 241 -26.75 16.84 -3.95
N THR A 242 -26.71 18.12 -4.32
CA THR A 242 -27.61 18.72 -5.32
C THR A 242 -27.49 18.02 -6.67
N ARG A 243 -26.27 17.70 -7.10
CA ARG A 243 -26.02 17.00 -8.37
C ARG A 243 -26.55 15.57 -8.38
N LEU A 244 -26.47 14.85 -7.26
CA LEU A 244 -27.08 13.51 -7.14
C LEU A 244 -28.62 13.62 -7.16
N LEU A 245 -29.18 14.57 -6.43
CA LEU A 245 -30.62 14.76 -6.34
C LEU A 245 -31.25 15.20 -7.68
N SER A 246 -30.49 15.86 -8.55
CA SER A 246 -30.98 16.30 -9.86
C SER A 246 -31.20 15.15 -10.86
N ALA A 247 -30.69 13.95 -10.59
CA ALA A 247 -30.89 12.77 -11.44
C ALA A 247 -32.25 12.08 -11.24
N PHE A 248 -32.96 12.40 -10.15
CA PHE A 248 -34.33 11.91 -9.93
C PHE A 248 -35.33 12.63 -10.85
N THR A 249 -36.29 11.89 -11.38
CA THR A 249 -37.40 12.44 -12.20
C THR A 249 -38.75 11.97 -11.67
N GLU A 250 -39.79 12.77 -11.84
CA GLU A 250 -41.16 12.35 -11.50
C GLU A 250 -41.82 11.50 -12.62
N ASN A 251 -41.15 11.35 -13.77
CA ASN A 251 -41.69 10.66 -14.94
C ASN A 251 -41.64 9.12 -14.87
N ARG A 252 -40.93 8.53 -13.90
CA ARG A 252 -40.77 7.08 -13.76
C ARG A 252 -41.87 6.51 -12.87
N ASP A 253 -42.34 5.29 -13.11
CA ASP A 253 -43.36 4.62 -12.28
C ASP A 253 -42.76 3.59 -11.29
N TRP A 254 -41.45 3.64 -11.06
CA TRP A 254 -40.73 2.75 -10.14
C TRP A 254 -39.87 3.50 -9.10
N PRO A 255 -39.52 2.87 -7.97
CA PRO A 255 -38.52 3.37 -7.02
C PRO A 255 -37.18 3.62 -7.70
N GLN A 256 -36.61 4.81 -7.56
CA GLN A 256 -35.40 5.20 -8.30
C GLN A 256 -34.15 5.03 -7.46
N LEU A 257 -33.13 4.37 -8.02
CA LEU A 257 -31.77 4.40 -7.54
C LEU A 257 -30.97 5.47 -8.29
N VAL A 258 -30.24 6.33 -7.60
CA VAL A 258 -29.16 7.11 -8.21
C VAL A 258 -27.87 6.54 -7.66
N HIS A 259 -27.08 5.89 -8.52
CA HIS A 259 -25.82 5.32 -8.09
C HIS A 259 -24.66 5.66 -9.01
N ILE A 260 -23.50 5.87 -8.40
CA ILE A 260 -22.25 6.23 -9.07
C ILE A 260 -21.15 5.26 -8.68
N ALA A 261 -20.16 5.08 -9.55
CA ALA A 261 -18.99 4.27 -9.27
C ALA A 261 -17.73 4.98 -9.78
N THR A 262 -16.71 5.07 -8.93
CA THR A 262 -15.41 5.67 -9.25
C THR A 262 -14.29 4.96 -8.52
N ASP A 263 -13.05 5.17 -8.97
CA ASP A 263 -11.87 4.85 -8.16
C ASP A 263 -11.98 5.57 -6.80
N GLY A 264 -11.79 4.84 -5.72
CA GLY A 264 -11.97 5.32 -4.36
C GLY A 264 -10.94 6.37 -3.96
N GLU A 265 -9.77 6.32 -4.58
CA GLU A 265 -8.67 7.30 -4.45
C GLU A 265 -9.10 8.71 -4.88
N THR A 266 -10.23 8.83 -5.58
CA THR A 266 -10.91 10.09 -5.88
C THR A 266 -11.29 10.85 -4.62
N TYR A 267 -11.68 10.14 -3.55
CA TYR A 267 -12.10 10.72 -2.28
C TYR A 267 -10.90 11.01 -1.36
N GLY A 268 -9.90 11.75 -1.84
CA GLY A 268 -8.77 12.18 -1.02
C GLY A 268 -7.46 12.36 -1.80
N HIS A 269 -6.98 11.30 -2.46
CA HIS A 269 -5.69 11.31 -3.14
C HIS A 269 -5.73 12.13 -4.43
N HIS A 270 -6.68 11.85 -5.34
CA HIS A 270 -6.81 12.62 -6.59
C HIS A 270 -7.43 14.01 -6.35
N HIS A 271 -8.34 14.12 -5.38
CA HIS A 271 -8.94 15.38 -4.96
C HIS A 271 -8.72 15.58 -3.47
N PHE A 272 -7.78 16.47 -3.12
CA PHE A 272 -7.47 16.79 -1.74
C PHE A 272 -8.75 17.15 -0.95
N LYS A 273 -8.98 16.45 0.17
CA LYS A 273 -10.18 16.55 1.03
C LYS A 273 -11.50 16.12 0.36
N GLY A 274 -11.42 15.29 -0.69
CA GLY A 274 -12.59 14.72 -1.35
C GLY A 274 -13.45 13.85 -0.42
N ASP A 275 -12.84 13.20 0.56
CA ASP A 275 -13.53 12.49 1.65
C ASP A 275 -14.47 13.42 2.42
N MET A 276 -14.02 14.63 2.78
CA MET A 276 -14.83 15.59 3.55
C MET A 276 -16.05 16.08 2.75
N ALA A 277 -15.88 16.28 1.44
CA ALA A 277 -16.99 16.65 0.57
C ALA A 277 -18.03 15.51 0.45
N LEU A 278 -17.57 14.25 0.38
CA LEU A 278 -18.44 13.08 0.41
C LEU A 278 -19.14 12.94 1.77
N ALA A 279 -18.43 13.06 2.88
CA ALA A 279 -19.00 13.02 4.23
C ALA A 279 -20.09 14.08 4.42
N TYR A 280 -19.82 15.32 4.01
CA TYR A 280 -20.80 16.40 4.10
C TYR A 280 -21.98 16.20 3.15
N CYS A 281 -21.76 15.66 1.94
CA CYS A 281 -22.83 15.30 1.00
C CYS A 281 -23.82 14.32 1.62
N LEU A 282 -23.32 13.23 2.22
CA LEU A 282 -24.14 12.23 2.91
C LEU A 282 -24.88 12.84 4.10
N TYR A 283 -24.17 13.60 4.95
CA TYR A 283 -24.75 14.31 6.09
C TYR A 283 -25.88 15.25 5.66
N HIS A 284 -25.70 16.00 4.57
CA HIS A 284 -26.70 16.91 4.05
C HIS A 284 -27.98 16.19 3.59
N ILE A 285 -27.81 15.08 2.86
CA ILE A 285 -28.93 14.27 2.36
C ILE A 285 -29.72 13.65 3.52
N GLU A 286 -29.02 13.08 4.50
CA GLU A 286 -29.62 12.41 5.67
C GLU A 286 -30.32 13.40 6.60
N SER A 287 -29.64 14.47 7.00
CA SER A 287 -30.16 15.47 7.94
C SER A 287 -31.41 16.18 7.41
N LYS A 288 -31.46 16.46 6.09
CA LYS A 288 -32.62 17.06 5.43
C LYS A 288 -33.63 16.04 4.89
N LYS A 289 -33.40 14.73 5.07
CA LYS A 289 -34.25 13.62 4.59
C LYS A 289 -34.59 13.72 3.10
N LEU A 290 -33.61 14.07 2.26
CA LEU A 290 -33.82 14.34 0.83
C LEU A 290 -33.92 13.05 -0.02
N ALA A 291 -33.23 11.99 0.40
CA ALA A 291 -33.26 10.65 -0.18
C ALA A 291 -32.80 9.63 0.87
N LYS A 292 -33.05 8.33 0.62
CA LYS A 292 -32.53 7.23 1.47
C LYS A 292 -31.14 6.83 0.96
N ILE A 293 -30.14 6.80 1.83
CA ILE A 293 -28.85 6.15 1.53
C ILE A 293 -29.05 4.63 1.60
N THR A 294 -28.48 3.88 0.65
CA THR A 294 -28.58 2.41 0.55
C THR A 294 -27.28 1.83 0.02
N ASN A 295 -27.10 0.51 0.17
CA ASN A 295 -26.16 -0.26 -0.63
C ASN A 295 -26.89 -1.11 -1.68
N TYR A 296 -26.13 -1.77 -2.57
CA TYR A 296 -26.68 -2.57 -3.67
C TYR A 296 -27.47 -3.79 -3.19
N GLY A 297 -27.02 -4.46 -2.12
CA GLY A 297 -27.69 -5.65 -1.59
C GLY A 297 -29.09 -5.32 -1.07
N GLU A 298 -29.20 -4.30 -0.22
CA GLU A 298 -30.48 -3.84 0.32
C GLU A 298 -31.43 -3.35 -0.78
N TYR A 299 -30.92 -2.58 -1.74
CA TYR A 299 -31.76 -2.12 -2.84
C TYR A 299 -32.26 -3.29 -3.68
N LEU A 300 -31.40 -4.27 -3.98
CA LEU A 300 -31.77 -5.44 -4.78
C LEU A 300 -32.82 -6.33 -4.09
N GLU A 301 -32.71 -6.49 -2.76
CA GLU A 301 -33.71 -7.22 -1.97
C GLU A 301 -35.08 -6.54 -2.04
N LYS A 302 -35.12 -5.22 -1.84
CA LYS A 302 -36.38 -4.43 -1.82
C LYS A 302 -36.98 -4.25 -3.22
N HIS A 303 -36.13 -4.13 -4.23
CA HIS A 303 -36.50 -3.75 -5.60
C HIS A 303 -35.85 -4.69 -6.63
N PRO A 304 -36.36 -5.94 -6.77
CA PRO A 304 -35.81 -6.89 -7.72
C PRO A 304 -35.94 -6.40 -9.18
N PRO A 305 -35.05 -6.86 -10.10
CA PRO A 305 -35.03 -6.38 -11.47
C PRO A 305 -36.36 -6.59 -12.20
N LYS A 306 -36.87 -5.54 -12.84
CA LYS A 306 -38.05 -5.61 -13.75
C LYS A 306 -37.65 -5.66 -15.23
N PHE A 307 -36.36 -5.52 -15.50
CA PHE A 307 -35.78 -5.40 -16.82
C PHE A 307 -34.71 -6.48 -17.03
N GLU A 308 -34.54 -6.92 -18.27
CA GLU A 308 -33.41 -7.75 -18.69
C GLU A 308 -32.44 -6.91 -19.51
N ALA A 309 -31.15 -7.20 -19.38
CA ALA A 309 -30.10 -6.58 -20.19
C ALA A 309 -29.12 -7.63 -20.71
N GLU A 310 -28.65 -7.40 -21.93
CA GLU A 310 -27.47 -8.06 -22.48
C GLU A 310 -26.28 -7.11 -22.46
N ILE A 311 -25.09 -7.64 -22.18
CA ILE A 311 -23.85 -6.87 -22.18
C ILE A 311 -23.20 -6.84 -23.57
N LYS A 312 -22.38 -5.82 -23.81
CA LYS A 312 -21.37 -5.84 -24.87
C LYS A 312 -20.16 -6.60 -24.35
N GLU A 313 -19.82 -7.71 -25.01
CA GLU A 313 -18.65 -8.50 -24.63
C GLU A 313 -17.34 -7.73 -24.82
N ASN A 314 -16.33 -8.07 -24.03
CA ASN A 314 -14.99 -7.50 -24.13
C ASN A 314 -15.00 -5.97 -23.99
N SER A 315 -15.92 -5.45 -23.18
CA SER A 315 -16.06 -4.04 -22.85
C SER A 315 -15.47 -3.72 -21.47
N SER A 316 -15.20 -2.46 -21.18
CA SER A 316 -14.69 -1.93 -19.90
C SER A 316 -15.26 -0.53 -19.62
N TRP A 317 -15.05 0.02 -18.43
CA TRP A 317 -15.43 1.41 -18.12
C TRP A 317 -14.42 2.47 -18.60
N SER A 318 -13.13 2.12 -18.72
CA SER A 318 -12.02 3.09 -18.85
C SER A 318 -11.39 3.13 -20.25
N CYS A 319 -11.86 2.30 -21.19
CA CYS A 319 -11.44 2.36 -22.60
C CYS A 319 -12.64 2.29 -23.57
N ILE A 320 -12.79 3.28 -24.45
CA ILE A 320 -13.89 3.31 -25.45
C ILE A 320 -13.82 2.14 -26.44
N HIS A 321 -12.61 1.61 -26.66
CA HIS A 321 -12.33 0.45 -27.51
C HIS A 321 -12.53 -0.89 -26.78
N GLY A 322 -13.15 -0.92 -25.59
CA GLY A 322 -13.40 -2.14 -24.83
C GLY A 322 -12.20 -2.55 -23.99
N ILE A 323 -11.60 -3.71 -24.24
CA ILE A 323 -10.43 -4.22 -23.49
C ILE A 323 -9.08 -3.94 -24.19
N GLU A 324 -9.08 -3.22 -25.31
CA GLU A 324 -7.86 -3.01 -26.09
C GLU A 324 -6.79 -2.21 -25.35
N ARG A 325 -7.16 -1.40 -24.33
CA ARG A 325 -6.18 -0.70 -23.48
C ARG A 325 -5.18 -1.67 -22.85
N TRP A 326 -5.57 -2.91 -22.53
CA TRP A 326 -4.68 -3.89 -21.89
C TRP A 326 -4.17 -4.98 -22.86
N ARG A 327 -4.40 -4.80 -24.17
CA ARG A 327 -4.05 -5.80 -25.20
C ARG A 327 -3.28 -5.22 -26.37
N ASN A 328 -3.68 -4.07 -26.89
CA ASN A 328 -3.23 -3.53 -28.16
C ASN A 328 -2.91 -2.03 -28.10
N ASN A 329 -2.33 -1.51 -29.19
CA ASN A 329 -2.21 -0.09 -29.44
C ASN A 329 -3.57 0.52 -29.82
N CYS A 330 -4.40 0.81 -28.82
CA CYS A 330 -5.71 1.45 -29.03
C CYS A 330 -5.66 2.98 -29.06
N GLY A 331 -4.47 3.58 -28.95
CA GLY A 331 -4.27 5.03 -28.91
C GLY A 331 -4.75 5.73 -27.62
N CYS A 332 -5.36 5.00 -26.68
CA CYS A 332 -5.69 5.55 -25.37
C CYS A 332 -4.40 5.79 -24.58
N CYS A 333 -4.02 7.06 -24.42
CA CYS A 333 -2.83 7.47 -23.68
C CYS A 333 -3.17 8.24 -22.40
N SER A 334 -2.19 8.34 -21.50
CA SER A 334 -2.28 9.16 -20.28
C SER A 334 -2.23 10.67 -20.56
N GLY A 335 -1.86 11.06 -21.78
CA GLY A 335 -1.75 12.45 -22.23
C GLY A 335 -0.41 13.12 -21.93
N GLY A 336 0.52 12.46 -21.21
CA GLY A 336 1.81 13.04 -20.83
C GLY A 336 2.81 13.18 -21.98
N HIS A 337 2.74 12.30 -22.98
CA HIS A 337 3.73 12.24 -24.08
C HIS A 337 3.05 11.99 -25.44
N PRO A 338 2.80 13.05 -26.24
CA PRO A 338 2.06 12.94 -27.50
C PRO A 338 2.69 12.02 -28.58
N GLY A 339 4.01 11.79 -28.52
CA GLY A 339 4.72 10.94 -29.47
C GLY A 339 4.82 9.46 -29.08
N TRP A 340 4.32 9.08 -27.90
CA TRP A 340 4.39 7.70 -27.42
C TRP A 340 3.24 6.86 -27.96
N ASN A 341 3.52 5.58 -28.17
CA ASN A 341 2.54 4.59 -28.62
C ASN A 341 2.54 3.36 -27.70
N GLN A 342 1.53 2.52 -27.86
CA GLN A 342 1.34 1.33 -27.04
C GLN A 342 1.49 0.03 -27.84
N GLU A 343 2.32 0.04 -28.89
CA GLU A 343 2.62 -1.14 -29.72
C GLU A 343 3.30 -2.27 -28.94
N TRP A 344 3.92 -1.95 -27.79
CA TRP A 344 4.58 -2.92 -26.92
C TRP A 344 3.62 -3.89 -26.22
N ARG A 345 2.33 -3.54 -26.06
CA ARG A 345 1.36 -4.34 -25.28
C ARG A 345 1.08 -5.70 -25.91
N ALA A 346 0.81 -5.74 -27.22
CA ALA A 346 0.51 -6.99 -27.91
C ALA A 346 1.67 -8.01 -27.86
N PRO A 347 2.92 -7.65 -28.22
CA PRO A 347 4.04 -8.59 -28.15
C PRO A 347 4.42 -8.94 -26.71
N LEU A 348 4.30 -8.03 -25.74
CA LEU A 348 4.48 -8.39 -24.32
C LEU A 348 3.44 -9.40 -23.87
N ARG A 349 2.17 -9.23 -24.27
CA ARG A 349 1.10 -10.17 -23.92
C ARG A 349 1.36 -11.55 -24.50
N ALA A 350 1.78 -11.62 -25.76
CA ALA A 350 2.17 -12.87 -26.41
C ALA A 350 3.37 -13.55 -25.70
N ALA A 351 4.35 -12.77 -25.24
CA ALA A 351 5.48 -13.29 -24.46
C ALA A 351 5.02 -13.87 -23.11
N MET A 352 4.13 -13.17 -22.40
CA MET A 352 3.53 -13.64 -21.14
C MET A 352 2.66 -14.88 -21.34
N ASP A 353 1.89 -14.95 -22.43
CA ASP A 353 1.06 -16.11 -22.76
C ASP A 353 1.93 -17.35 -23.05
N THR A 354 2.99 -17.17 -23.83
CA THR A 354 3.98 -18.23 -24.14
C THR A 354 4.64 -18.75 -22.87
N LEU A 355 5.07 -17.85 -21.98
CA LEU A 355 5.63 -18.21 -20.69
C LEU A 355 4.63 -18.97 -19.83
N ARG A 356 3.41 -18.43 -19.66
CA ARG A 356 2.34 -19.05 -18.86
C ARG A 356 2.09 -20.49 -19.30
N ASP A 357 1.98 -20.74 -20.60
CA ASP A 357 1.64 -22.06 -21.13
C ASP A 357 2.78 -23.07 -20.90
N LYS A 358 4.04 -22.63 -21.00
CA LYS A 358 5.22 -23.44 -20.63
C LYS A 358 5.24 -23.75 -19.13
N LEU A 359 4.97 -22.75 -18.27
CA LEU A 359 4.89 -22.94 -16.82
C LEU A 359 3.73 -23.86 -16.41
N ALA A 360 2.59 -23.79 -17.11
CA ALA A 360 1.44 -24.65 -16.86
C ALA A 360 1.76 -26.13 -17.14
N ALA A 361 2.50 -26.42 -18.21
CA ALA A 361 2.94 -27.77 -18.53
C ALA A 361 3.91 -28.34 -17.47
N ILE A 362 4.89 -27.52 -17.04
CA ILE A 362 5.81 -27.89 -15.96
C ILE A 362 5.04 -28.14 -14.66
N TYR A 363 4.09 -27.25 -14.33
CA TYR A 363 3.27 -27.39 -13.14
C TYR A 363 2.47 -28.68 -13.13
N GLU A 364 1.76 -29.00 -14.21
CA GLU A 364 0.93 -30.19 -14.30
C GLU A 364 1.76 -31.48 -14.19
N SER A 365 2.90 -31.54 -14.88
CA SER A 365 3.81 -32.69 -14.85
C SER A 365 4.45 -32.89 -13.46
N GLU A 366 5.00 -31.83 -12.87
CA GLU A 366 5.77 -31.95 -11.63
C GLU A 366 4.87 -32.00 -10.39
N ALA A 367 3.79 -31.21 -10.35
CA ALA A 367 2.88 -31.20 -9.21
C ALA A 367 2.01 -32.46 -9.16
N GLY A 368 1.70 -33.07 -10.32
CA GLY A 368 0.94 -34.32 -10.41
C GLY A 368 1.62 -35.52 -9.73
N LYS A 369 2.93 -35.42 -9.45
CA LYS A 369 3.67 -36.45 -8.69
C LYS A 369 3.32 -36.46 -7.20
N TYR A 370 2.82 -35.34 -6.66
CA TYR A 370 2.61 -35.16 -5.23
C TYR A 370 1.15 -34.81 -4.86
N LEU A 371 0.46 -34.05 -5.71
CA LEU A 371 -0.89 -33.53 -5.47
C LEU A 371 -1.96 -34.43 -6.07
N LYS A 372 -3.08 -34.61 -5.35
CA LYS A 372 -4.26 -35.38 -5.82
C LYS A 372 -4.87 -34.78 -7.09
N ASN A 373 -4.96 -33.45 -7.12
CA ASN A 373 -5.46 -32.66 -8.24
C ASN A 373 -4.67 -31.33 -8.28
N PRO A 374 -3.66 -31.19 -9.15
CA PRO A 374 -2.83 -29.98 -9.21
C PRO A 374 -3.66 -28.70 -9.34
N TRP A 375 -4.58 -28.64 -10.30
CA TRP A 375 -5.40 -27.43 -10.52
C TRP A 375 -6.38 -27.15 -9.38
N GLY A 376 -6.88 -28.19 -8.71
CA GLY A 376 -7.67 -28.06 -7.48
C GLY A 376 -6.84 -27.50 -6.32
N ALA A 377 -5.63 -28.00 -6.13
CA ALA A 377 -4.69 -27.52 -5.12
C ALA A 377 -4.25 -26.07 -5.40
N ARG A 378 -4.06 -25.68 -6.67
CA ARG A 378 -3.85 -24.27 -7.07
C ARG A 378 -4.98 -23.37 -6.61
N ASN A 379 -6.24 -23.79 -6.81
CA ASN A 379 -7.39 -23.03 -6.34
C ASN A 379 -7.43 -22.93 -4.81
N ALA A 380 -7.10 -24.01 -4.11
CA ALA A 380 -7.04 -24.04 -2.65
C ALA A 380 -5.84 -23.30 -2.05
N PHE A 381 -4.84 -22.93 -2.85
CA PHE A 381 -3.60 -22.31 -2.36
C PHE A 381 -3.80 -20.95 -1.69
N ILE A 382 -4.96 -20.30 -1.94
CA ILE A 382 -5.37 -19.11 -1.19
C ILE A 382 -5.39 -19.33 0.33
N GLU A 383 -5.66 -20.55 0.80
CA GLU A 383 -5.58 -20.91 2.24
C GLU A 383 -4.19 -20.64 2.82
N ILE A 384 -3.14 -20.90 2.02
CA ILE A 384 -1.74 -20.67 2.42
C ILE A 384 -1.33 -19.22 2.21
N ILE A 385 -1.76 -18.59 1.11
CA ILE A 385 -1.46 -17.18 0.85
C ILE A 385 -2.01 -16.29 1.99
N LEU A 386 -3.21 -16.58 2.48
CA LEU A 386 -3.84 -15.86 3.59
C LEU A 386 -3.22 -16.23 4.96
N ASN A 387 -2.71 -17.45 5.12
CA ASN A 387 -2.16 -17.91 6.39
C ASN A 387 -1.03 -18.94 6.19
N ARG A 388 0.21 -18.52 6.45
CA ARG A 388 1.43 -19.34 6.27
C ARG A 388 1.91 -20.05 7.55
N THR A 389 1.07 -20.16 8.57
CA THR A 389 1.37 -20.93 9.79
C THR A 389 1.61 -22.41 9.49
N GLU A 390 2.36 -23.10 10.36
CA GLU A 390 2.62 -24.53 10.22
C GLU A 390 1.33 -25.35 10.25
N GLU A 391 0.37 -24.98 11.10
CA GLU A 391 -0.92 -25.66 11.19
C GLU A 391 -1.74 -25.51 9.90
N ALA A 392 -1.71 -24.34 9.25
CA ALA A 392 -2.38 -24.14 7.97
C ALA A 392 -1.74 -24.96 6.86
N MET A 393 -0.41 -25.00 6.80
CA MET A 393 0.32 -25.83 5.84
C MET A 393 0.04 -27.32 6.04
N ASN A 394 0.06 -27.83 7.27
CA ASN A 394 -0.22 -29.23 7.56
C ASN A 394 -1.63 -29.62 7.09
N ARG A 395 -2.65 -28.81 7.43
CA ARG A 395 -4.02 -29.03 6.95
C ARG A 395 -4.15 -28.99 5.42
N PHE A 396 -3.41 -28.09 4.76
CA PHE A 396 -3.40 -28.02 3.31
C PHE A 396 -2.81 -29.29 2.70
N PHE A 397 -1.66 -29.75 3.17
CA PHE A 397 -1.02 -30.95 2.64
C PHE A 397 -1.87 -32.21 2.89
N GLU A 398 -2.42 -32.40 4.10
CA GLU A 398 -3.34 -33.50 4.40
C GLU A 398 -4.51 -33.61 3.40
N LYS A 399 -5.07 -32.46 3.01
CA LYS A 399 -6.16 -32.40 2.03
C LYS A 399 -5.67 -32.62 0.60
N GLN A 400 -4.60 -31.95 0.20
CA GLN A 400 -4.22 -31.81 -1.21
C GLN A 400 -3.24 -32.87 -1.73
N THR A 401 -2.43 -33.50 -0.86
CA THR A 401 -1.41 -34.48 -1.27
C THR A 401 -1.91 -35.90 -1.14
N THR A 402 -1.35 -36.82 -1.94
CA THR A 402 -1.66 -38.26 -1.88
C THR A 402 -1.04 -38.93 -0.64
N LYS A 403 0.09 -38.41 -0.17
CA LYS A 403 0.82 -38.82 1.04
C LYS A 403 1.41 -37.57 1.72
N ALA A 404 1.68 -37.65 3.02
CA ALA A 404 2.36 -36.58 3.73
C ALA A 404 3.75 -36.32 3.09
N PRO A 405 4.02 -35.11 2.58
CA PRO A 405 5.27 -34.83 1.88
C PRO A 405 6.44 -34.75 2.88
N ILE A 406 7.61 -35.24 2.49
CA ILE A 406 8.85 -34.96 3.23
C ILE A 406 9.28 -33.50 3.02
N LYS A 407 10.34 -33.05 3.72
CA LYS A 407 10.79 -31.65 3.68
C LYS A 407 11.11 -31.18 2.25
N GLU A 408 11.83 -31.99 1.48
CA GLU A 408 12.22 -31.66 0.10
C GLU A 408 11.02 -31.60 -0.84
N GLU A 409 10.05 -32.50 -0.65
CA GLU A 409 8.80 -32.52 -1.42
C GLU A 409 7.92 -31.32 -1.08
N THR A 410 7.86 -30.94 0.21
CA THR A 410 7.17 -29.74 0.69
C THR A 410 7.70 -28.50 -0.02
N THR A 411 9.02 -28.32 -0.05
CA THR A 411 9.65 -27.19 -0.74
C THR A 411 9.34 -27.21 -2.24
N LYS A 412 9.39 -28.36 -2.91
CA LYS A 412 9.05 -28.47 -4.33
C LYS A 412 7.59 -28.12 -4.61
N ILE A 413 6.65 -28.62 -3.82
CA ILE A 413 5.21 -28.33 -3.97
C ILE A 413 4.95 -26.83 -3.78
N LEU A 414 5.56 -26.21 -2.76
CA LEU A 414 5.41 -24.78 -2.53
C LEU A 414 6.01 -23.95 -3.67
N LYS A 415 7.22 -24.29 -4.16
CA LYS A 415 7.81 -23.63 -5.33
C LYS A 415 6.89 -23.73 -6.56
N LEU A 416 6.26 -24.89 -6.81
CA LEU A 416 5.31 -25.09 -7.92
C LEU A 416 4.04 -24.24 -7.78
N LEU A 417 3.49 -24.11 -6.56
CA LEU A 417 2.30 -23.30 -6.30
C LEU A 417 2.61 -21.79 -6.38
N GLU A 418 3.75 -21.35 -5.86
CA GLU A 418 4.24 -19.97 -5.98
C GLU A 418 4.57 -19.61 -7.43
N MET A 419 5.08 -20.55 -8.23
CA MET A 419 5.27 -20.36 -9.67
C MET A 419 3.95 -20.03 -10.36
N GLN A 420 2.87 -20.76 -10.04
CA GLN A 420 1.53 -20.49 -10.58
C GLN A 420 0.94 -19.16 -10.06
N ARG A 421 1.18 -18.80 -8.79
CA ARG A 421 0.78 -17.50 -8.24
C ARG A 421 1.44 -16.35 -9.01
N ASN A 422 2.77 -16.42 -9.21
CA ASN A 422 3.52 -15.41 -9.97
C ASN A 422 3.10 -15.36 -11.45
N ALA A 423 2.79 -16.51 -12.06
CA ALA A 423 2.24 -16.57 -13.42
C ALA A 423 0.87 -15.87 -13.55
N MET A 424 0.08 -15.75 -12.46
CA MET A 424 -1.13 -14.94 -12.46
C MET A 424 -0.86 -13.47 -12.14
N LEU A 425 0.11 -13.16 -11.27
CA LEU A 425 0.47 -11.78 -10.89
C LEU A 425 1.02 -10.96 -12.08
N MET A 426 1.69 -11.61 -13.05
CA MET A 426 2.17 -10.92 -14.26
C MET A 426 1.05 -10.39 -15.18
N TYR A 427 -0.22 -10.70 -14.90
CA TYR A 427 -1.39 -10.20 -15.64
C TYR A 427 -2.21 -9.15 -14.88
N THR A 428 -1.67 -8.61 -13.78
CA THR A 428 -2.26 -7.47 -13.06
C THR A 428 -2.48 -6.30 -14.04
N SER A 429 -3.68 -5.70 -14.05
CA SER A 429 -4.06 -4.71 -15.08
C SER A 429 -3.15 -3.48 -15.16
N CYS A 430 -2.63 -2.99 -14.03
CA CYS A 430 -1.84 -1.76 -13.98
C CYS A 430 -0.58 -1.82 -14.84
N GLY A 431 0.05 -3.00 -14.96
CA GLY A 431 1.24 -3.22 -15.80
C GLY A 431 0.98 -3.09 -17.30
N TRP A 432 -0.27 -2.86 -17.71
CA TRP A 432 -0.67 -2.67 -19.10
C TRP A 432 -1.38 -1.33 -19.34
N PHE A 433 -1.67 -0.55 -18.29
CA PHE A 433 -2.55 0.61 -18.38
C PHE A 433 -1.87 1.85 -18.98
N PHE A 434 -0.60 2.06 -18.63
CA PHE A 434 0.19 3.24 -19.01
C PHE A 434 0.86 3.07 -20.37
N ASP A 435 1.54 4.14 -20.79
CA ASP A 435 2.02 4.30 -22.16
C ASP A 435 3.35 3.59 -22.45
N GLU A 436 4.13 3.25 -21.41
CA GLU A 436 5.53 2.84 -21.56
C GLU A 436 5.88 1.54 -20.81
N ILE A 437 6.66 0.68 -21.48
CA ILE A 437 7.13 -0.60 -20.93
C ILE A 437 8.16 -0.44 -19.80
N SER A 438 8.92 0.66 -19.78
CA SER A 438 9.81 0.97 -18.65
C SER A 438 9.09 1.62 -17.44
N GLY A 439 7.76 1.67 -17.44
CA GLY A 439 6.97 2.13 -16.28
C GLY A 439 7.11 1.18 -15.09
N ILE A 440 6.97 1.70 -13.87
CA ILE A 440 7.16 0.92 -12.64
C ILE A 440 6.19 -0.27 -12.57
N GLU A 441 4.94 -0.10 -13.01
CA GLU A 441 3.92 -1.14 -13.03
C GLU A 441 4.24 -2.24 -14.05
N THR A 442 4.77 -1.86 -15.22
CA THR A 442 5.14 -2.83 -16.27
C THR A 442 6.40 -3.61 -15.87
N ILE A 443 7.39 -2.94 -15.27
CA ILE A 443 8.57 -3.61 -14.72
C ILE A 443 8.15 -4.63 -13.64
N GLN A 444 7.20 -4.28 -12.77
CA GLN A 444 6.70 -5.17 -11.73
C GLN A 444 6.12 -6.47 -12.29
N ILE A 445 5.30 -6.43 -13.35
CA ILE A 445 4.77 -7.67 -13.96
C ILE A 445 5.86 -8.51 -14.62
N ILE A 446 6.93 -7.88 -15.15
CA ILE A 446 8.09 -8.59 -15.68
C ILE A 446 8.93 -9.21 -14.54
N GLN A 447 9.00 -8.58 -13.37
CA GLN A 447 9.61 -9.19 -12.19
C GLN A 447 8.84 -10.43 -11.72
N TYR A 448 7.50 -10.41 -11.71
CA TYR A 448 6.70 -11.61 -11.43
C TYR A 448 6.97 -12.73 -12.45
N ALA A 449 7.08 -12.39 -13.75
CA ALA A 449 7.46 -13.36 -14.78
C ALA A 449 8.86 -13.95 -14.52
N ALA A 450 9.84 -13.13 -14.14
CA ALA A 450 11.19 -13.55 -13.80
C ALA A 450 11.23 -14.46 -12.56
N ARG A 451 10.40 -14.18 -11.55
CA ARG A 451 10.26 -15.04 -10.38
C ARG A 451 9.65 -16.39 -10.73
N ALA A 452 8.62 -16.41 -11.57
CA ALA A 452 8.03 -17.65 -12.06
C ALA A 452 9.03 -18.48 -12.89
N LEU A 453 9.82 -17.83 -13.73
CA LEU A 453 10.93 -18.44 -14.47
C LEU A 453 11.95 -19.09 -13.53
N GLN A 454 12.46 -18.35 -12.56
CA GLN A 454 13.44 -18.88 -11.60
C GLN A 454 12.92 -20.13 -10.88
N LEU A 455 11.67 -20.09 -10.39
CA LEU A 455 11.07 -21.24 -9.72
C LEU A 455 10.94 -22.44 -10.67
N ALA A 456 10.60 -22.20 -11.94
CA ALA A 456 10.49 -23.25 -12.94
C ALA A 456 11.85 -23.88 -13.29
N GLU A 457 12.90 -23.08 -13.41
CA GLU A 457 14.26 -23.54 -13.69
C GLU A 457 14.83 -24.33 -12.51
N ASP A 458 14.61 -23.87 -11.27
CA ASP A 458 14.99 -24.56 -10.04
C ASP A 458 14.38 -25.98 -9.97
N ILE A 459 13.15 -26.16 -10.48
CA ILE A 459 12.43 -27.43 -10.41
C ILE A 459 12.75 -28.32 -11.62
N SER A 460 12.75 -27.75 -12.82
CA SER A 460 12.87 -28.51 -14.07
C SER A 460 14.32 -28.75 -14.50
N GLY A 461 15.28 -27.98 -13.98
CA GLY A 461 16.68 -27.97 -14.41
C GLY A 461 16.89 -27.48 -15.85
N SER A 462 15.84 -27.02 -16.52
CA SER A 462 15.88 -26.54 -17.90
C SER A 462 16.04 -25.03 -17.92
N ALA A 463 16.97 -24.50 -18.72
CA ALA A 463 17.10 -23.06 -18.91
C ALA A 463 15.96 -22.52 -19.79
N ILE A 464 15.12 -21.64 -19.24
CA ILE A 464 13.95 -21.04 -19.90
C ILE A 464 14.13 -19.53 -20.05
N GLU A 465 14.88 -18.89 -19.15
CA GLU A 465 15.15 -17.46 -19.15
C GLU A 465 15.66 -16.93 -20.50
N PRO A 466 16.60 -17.59 -21.22
CA PRO A 466 17.08 -17.10 -22.53
C PRO A 466 15.98 -16.98 -23.58
N GLU A 467 15.09 -17.97 -23.70
CA GLU A 467 13.98 -17.94 -24.67
C GLU A 467 13.00 -16.81 -24.36
N TYR A 468 12.67 -16.60 -23.08
CA TYR A 468 11.80 -15.51 -22.68
C TYR A 468 12.41 -14.14 -22.99
N ARG A 469 13.71 -13.97 -22.72
CA ARG A 469 14.43 -12.74 -23.04
C ARG A 469 14.49 -12.45 -24.54
N ASP A 470 14.61 -13.49 -25.38
CA ASP A 470 14.53 -13.32 -26.83
C ASP A 470 13.17 -12.79 -27.29
N LEU A 471 12.07 -13.16 -26.63
CA LEU A 471 10.76 -12.56 -26.89
C LEU A 471 10.74 -11.07 -26.50
N LEU A 472 11.39 -10.70 -25.39
CA LEU A 472 11.45 -9.30 -24.94
C LEU A 472 12.24 -8.37 -25.87
N LYS A 473 13.21 -8.89 -26.62
CA LYS A 473 13.97 -8.10 -27.62
C LYS A 473 13.08 -7.48 -28.71
N ASN A 474 11.95 -8.12 -29.02
CA ASN A 474 11.00 -7.66 -30.04
C ASN A 474 10.06 -6.55 -29.54
N ILE A 475 10.13 -6.20 -28.26
CA ILE A 475 9.22 -5.25 -27.62
C ILE A 475 9.92 -3.91 -27.48
N LYS A 476 9.60 -2.94 -28.35
CA LYS A 476 10.25 -1.64 -28.37
C LYS A 476 9.81 -0.75 -27.20
N SER A 477 10.75 -0.01 -26.62
CA SER A 477 10.47 1.06 -25.67
C SER A 477 10.22 2.39 -26.40
N ASN A 478 9.35 3.24 -25.87
CA ASN A 478 9.24 4.63 -26.35
C ASN A 478 10.44 5.49 -25.92
N VAL A 479 11.28 5.01 -25.01
CA VAL A 479 12.46 5.73 -24.50
C VAL A 479 13.73 5.18 -25.17
N PRO A 480 14.43 6.00 -26.00
CA PRO A 480 15.57 5.53 -26.79
C PRO A 480 16.70 4.88 -25.97
N LYS A 481 16.91 5.34 -24.73
CA LYS A 481 17.93 4.79 -23.81
C LYS A 481 17.71 3.31 -23.50
N TYR A 482 16.46 2.85 -23.48
CA TYR A 482 16.13 1.47 -23.12
C TYR A 482 16.06 0.56 -24.34
N GLU A 483 15.85 1.09 -25.55
CA GLU A 483 15.77 0.32 -26.80
C GLU A 483 14.59 -0.68 -26.84
N ASN A 484 14.59 -1.72 -26.00
CA ASN A 484 13.61 -2.80 -25.95
C ASN A 484 13.42 -3.40 -24.54
N GLY A 485 12.47 -4.33 -24.43
CA GLY A 485 12.13 -5.03 -23.19
C GLY A 485 13.26 -5.87 -22.59
N ASP A 486 14.16 -6.43 -23.40
CA ASP A 486 15.29 -7.23 -22.91
C ASP A 486 16.33 -6.37 -22.17
N LYS A 487 16.59 -5.16 -22.68
CA LYS A 487 17.46 -4.20 -22.00
C LYS A 487 16.85 -3.71 -20.70
N ILE A 488 15.53 -3.51 -20.65
CA ILE A 488 14.80 -3.18 -19.41
C ILE A 488 14.93 -4.34 -18.42
N TYR A 489 14.76 -5.58 -18.88
CA TYR A 489 14.94 -6.77 -18.04
C TYR A 489 16.35 -6.81 -17.43
N GLU A 490 17.40 -6.61 -18.24
CA GLU A 490 18.79 -6.61 -17.76
C GLU A 490 19.07 -5.51 -16.74
N LEU A 491 18.51 -4.31 -16.93
CA LEU A 491 18.77 -3.15 -16.08
C LEU A 491 17.93 -3.12 -14.78
N TYR A 492 16.69 -3.60 -14.82
CA TYR A 492 15.71 -3.37 -13.74
C TYR A 492 15.10 -4.64 -13.15
N VAL A 493 15.19 -5.79 -13.83
CA VAL A 493 14.56 -7.04 -13.36
C VAL A 493 15.61 -8.01 -12.84
N LYS A 494 16.64 -8.28 -13.65
CA LYS A 494 17.72 -9.20 -13.30
C LYS A 494 18.46 -8.81 -12.00
N PRO A 495 18.74 -7.52 -11.72
CA PRO A 495 19.38 -7.13 -10.45
C PRO A 495 18.51 -7.37 -9.20
N CYS A 496 17.19 -7.51 -9.36
CA CYS A 496 16.27 -7.79 -8.26
C CYS A 496 16.21 -9.29 -7.91
N LYS A 497 16.80 -10.18 -8.73
CA LYS A 497 16.78 -11.64 -8.49
C LYS A 497 17.58 -11.97 -7.23
N ILE A 498 16.88 -12.49 -6.22
CA ILE A 498 17.47 -12.84 -4.92
C ILE A 498 17.44 -14.37 -4.74
N ASN A 499 18.48 -14.87 -4.08
CA ASN A 499 18.58 -16.25 -3.59
C ASN A 499 19.04 -16.23 -2.12
N LEU A 500 19.14 -17.40 -1.47
CA LEU A 500 19.53 -17.49 -0.06
C LEU A 500 20.93 -16.91 0.22
N LEU A 501 21.87 -16.98 -0.72
CA LEU A 501 23.20 -16.37 -0.59
C LEU A 501 23.11 -14.84 -0.52
N HIS A 502 22.27 -14.20 -1.34
CA HIS A 502 22.05 -12.75 -1.28
C HIS A 502 21.44 -12.33 0.06
N VAL A 503 20.50 -13.11 0.61
CA VAL A 503 19.92 -12.85 1.94
C VAL A 503 20.98 -12.98 3.04
N CYS A 504 21.85 -13.99 2.96
CA CYS A 504 22.97 -14.11 3.90
C CYS A 504 23.98 -12.96 3.75
N ALA A 505 24.30 -12.54 2.52
CA ALA A 505 25.21 -11.42 2.29
C ALA A 505 24.62 -10.11 2.85
N HIS A 506 23.31 -9.90 2.68
CA HIS A 506 22.58 -8.81 3.30
C HIS A 506 22.75 -8.83 4.82
N TYR A 507 22.41 -9.96 5.47
CA TYR A 507 22.55 -10.14 6.91
C TYR A 507 23.98 -9.86 7.38
N ALA A 508 24.97 -10.47 6.73
CA ALA A 508 26.37 -10.36 7.09
C ALA A 508 26.84 -8.90 7.04
N ILE A 509 26.58 -8.19 5.94
CA ILE A 509 26.97 -6.78 5.80
C ILE A 509 26.26 -5.91 6.85
N THR A 510 24.96 -6.09 7.06
CA THR A 510 24.21 -5.34 8.08
C THR A 510 24.78 -5.55 9.49
N SER A 511 25.23 -6.77 9.80
CA SER A 511 25.85 -7.08 11.10
C SER A 511 27.14 -6.29 11.41
N LEU A 512 27.77 -5.65 10.42
CA LEU A 512 28.92 -4.76 10.65
C LEU A 512 28.50 -3.43 11.29
N PHE A 513 27.27 -2.99 11.03
CA PHE A 513 26.74 -1.68 11.42
C PHE A 513 25.76 -1.75 12.60
N GLU A 514 25.12 -2.89 12.79
CA GLU A 514 24.10 -3.14 13.81
C GLU A 514 24.42 -4.40 14.62
N ASP A 515 23.91 -4.44 15.86
CA ASP A 515 23.93 -5.64 16.68
C ASP A 515 22.65 -6.44 16.41
N LEU A 516 22.78 -7.51 15.62
CA LEU A 516 21.67 -8.36 15.19
C LEU A 516 21.40 -9.47 16.22
N GLN A 517 20.13 -9.86 16.36
CA GLN A 517 19.71 -10.96 17.23
C GLN A 517 20.02 -12.32 16.59
N GLU A 518 20.10 -13.38 17.41
CA GLU A 518 20.36 -14.76 16.92
C GLU A 518 19.32 -15.26 15.91
N ASP A 519 18.06 -14.80 16.02
CA ASP A 519 17.01 -15.01 15.02
C ASP A 519 16.56 -13.65 14.50
N THR A 520 16.92 -13.35 13.25
CA THR A 520 16.64 -12.06 12.61
C THR A 520 15.71 -12.29 11.41
N PRO A 521 14.47 -11.76 11.43
CA PRO A 521 13.61 -11.75 10.26
C PRO A 521 14.12 -10.71 9.24
N ILE A 522 14.21 -11.12 7.98
CA ILE A 522 14.52 -10.26 6.84
C ILE A 522 13.44 -10.49 5.80
N TYR A 523 12.46 -9.59 5.74
CA TYR A 523 11.29 -9.75 4.86
C TYR A 523 10.63 -11.12 5.06
N CYS A 524 10.49 -11.92 4.00
CA CYS A 524 9.93 -13.26 4.07
C CYS A 524 10.95 -14.37 4.44
N TYR A 525 12.15 -14.02 4.90
CA TYR A 525 13.19 -14.95 5.33
C TYR A 525 13.44 -14.85 6.84
N SER A 526 13.81 -15.97 7.46
CA SER A 526 14.41 -16.00 8.80
C SER A 526 15.88 -16.39 8.67
N VAL A 527 16.74 -15.65 9.37
CA VAL A 527 18.17 -15.93 9.49
C VAL A 527 18.48 -16.30 10.92
N LYS A 528 18.93 -17.54 11.12
CA LYS A 528 19.36 -18.05 12.42
C LYS A 528 20.87 -18.19 12.46
N THR A 529 21.53 -17.54 13.39
CA THR A 529 22.99 -17.61 13.57
C THR A 529 23.39 -18.87 14.33
N GLU A 530 24.31 -19.64 13.76
CA GLU A 530 24.91 -20.83 14.42
C GLU A 530 26.30 -20.50 14.99
N ASN A 531 27.07 -19.64 14.31
CA ASN A 531 28.35 -19.12 14.77
C ASN A 531 28.56 -17.69 14.25
N TYR A 532 29.07 -16.79 15.09
CA TYR A 532 29.33 -15.40 14.73
C TYR A 532 30.45 -14.81 15.58
N GLU A 533 31.41 -14.16 14.92
CA GLU A 533 32.42 -13.36 15.59
C GLU A 533 32.63 -12.04 14.83
N LYS A 534 32.62 -10.94 15.58
CA LYS A 534 32.87 -9.58 15.09
C LYS A 534 34.15 -9.04 15.71
N LEU A 535 35.12 -8.72 14.87
CA LEU A 535 36.45 -8.26 15.23
C LEU A 535 36.64 -6.80 14.84
N TYR A 536 37.47 -6.10 15.61
CA TYR A 536 37.72 -4.67 15.44
C TYR A 536 39.23 -4.38 15.40
N ALA A 537 39.66 -3.59 14.43
CA ALA A 537 41.02 -3.06 14.35
C ALA A 537 40.96 -1.57 13.98
N GLY A 538 40.90 -0.71 14.99
CA GLY A 538 40.69 0.73 14.80
C GLY A 538 39.32 1.02 14.17
N ARG A 539 39.31 1.55 12.94
CA ARG A 539 38.07 1.79 12.16
C ARG A 539 37.62 0.57 11.35
N LEU A 540 38.47 -0.45 11.24
CA LEU A 540 38.18 -1.66 10.48
C LEU A 540 37.29 -2.59 11.30
N LYS A 541 36.29 -3.19 10.65
CA LYS A 541 35.42 -4.19 11.24
C LYS A 541 35.42 -5.42 10.36
N LEU A 542 35.60 -6.60 10.94
CA LEU A 542 35.48 -7.89 10.26
C LEU A 542 34.40 -8.69 10.96
N ALA A 543 33.48 -9.31 10.22
CA ALA A 543 32.54 -10.27 10.75
C ALA A 543 32.66 -11.60 10.00
N LEU A 544 32.76 -12.68 10.76
CA LEU A 544 32.84 -14.06 10.29
C LEU A 544 31.68 -14.85 10.90
N GLY A 545 31.06 -15.75 10.13
CA GLY A 545 29.96 -16.54 10.70
C GLY A 545 29.44 -17.68 9.85
N LYS A 546 28.57 -18.47 10.49
CA LYS A 546 27.79 -19.58 9.93
C LYS A 546 26.32 -19.35 10.30
N THR A 547 25.45 -19.26 9.32
CA THR A 547 24.01 -18.97 9.51
C THR A 547 23.15 -19.94 8.71
N ARG A 548 21.96 -20.22 9.22
CA ARG A 548 20.89 -20.89 8.47
C ARG A 548 19.91 -19.84 7.98
N VAL A 549 19.71 -19.79 6.67
CA VAL A 549 18.70 -18.93 6.05
C VAL A 549 17.55 -19.79 5.58
N THR A 550 16.31 -19.43 5.96
CA THR A 550 15.09 -20.16 5.61
C THR A 550 14.07 -19.22 4.98
N SER A 551 13.49 -19.59 3.84
CA SER A 551 12.35 -18.89 3.25
C SER A 551 11.05 -19.26 3.95
N GLY A 552 10.30 -18.26 4.43
CA GLY A 552 8.94 -18.43 4.95
C GLY A 552 7.89 -18.71 3.86
N ILE A 553 8.26 -18.57 2.58
CA ILE A 553 7.36 -18.75 1.44
C ILE A 553 7.47 -20.16 0.87
N THR A 554 8.70 -20.58 0.53
CA THR A 554 8.96 -21.87 -0.10
C THR A 554 9.44 -22.94 0.87
N ARG A 555 9.80 -22.56 2.11
CA ARG A 555 10.46 -23.43 3.10
C ARG A 555 11.81 -23.99 2.65
N GLU A 556 12.38 -23.40 1.60
CA GLU A 556 13.76 -23.64 1.20
C GLU A 556 14.72 -23.08 2.26
N ASP A 557 15.69 -23.88 2.69
CA ASP A 557 16.74 -23.46 3.61
C ASP A 557 18.12 -23.91 3.17
N ALA A 558 19.13 -23.16 3.60
CA ALA A 558 20.53 -23.50 3.43
C ALA A 558 21.35 -23.00 4.62
N VAL A 559 22.40 -23.75 4.96
CA VAL A 559 23.45 -23.28 5.88
C VAL A 559 24.53 -22.60 5.04
N ILE A 560 24.87 -21.38 5.40
CA ILE A 560 25.74 -20.49 4.63
C ILE A 560 26.82 -19.97 5.58
N VAL A 561 28.07 -19.95 5.10
CA VAL A 561 29.19 -19.33 5.79
C VAL A 561 29.54 -18.02 5.11
N PHE A 562 30.03 -17.05 5.89
CA PHE A 562 30.35 -15.72 5.38
C PHE A 562 31.58 -15.11 6.05
N ALA A 563 32.20 -14.19 5.30
CA ALA A 563 33.18 -13.24 5.82
C ALA A 563 32.90 -11.87 5.20
N VAL A 564 32.82 -10.83 6.01
CA VAL A 564 32.59 -9.45 5.54
C VAL A 564 33.50 -8.48 6.28
N ILE A 565 34.11 -7.55 5.56
CA ILE A 565 35.00 -6.54 6.11
C ILE A 565 34.57 -5.13 5.70
N HIS A 566 34.49 -4.21 6.67
CA HIS A 566 34.31 -2.78 6.47
C HIS A 566 35.65 -2.07 6.64
N LEU A 567 36.10 -1.39 5.59
CA LEU A 567 37.37 -0.68 5.54
C LEU A 567 37.27 0.80 5.94
N GLY A 568 36.05 1.26 6.27
CA GLY A 568 35.73 2.68 6.47
C GLY A 568 34.89 3.25 5.32
N ASP A 569 34.20 4.35 5.60
CA ASP A 569 33.27 5.02 4.69
C ASP A 569 32.28 4.03 4.04
N HIS A 570 32.24 3.98 2.70
CA HIS A 570 31.38 3.11 1.90
C HIS A 570 32.06 1.79 1.48
N ASN A 571 33.30 1.55 1.90
CA ASN A 571 34.10 0.42 1.42
C ASN A 571 33.79 -0.84 2.24
N VAL A 572 32.97 -1.71 1.67
CA VAL A 572 32.65 -3.04 2.21
C VAL A 572 32.99 -4.11 1.18
N ASN A 573 33.66 -5.16 1.61
CA ASN A 573 33.90 -6.37 0.82
C ASN A 573 33.37 -7.59 1.58
N GLY A 574 32.66 -8.48 0.89
CA GLY A 574 32.00 -9.63 1.49
C GLY A 574 32.05 -10.87 0.61
N GLY A 575 32.23 -12.03 1.23
CA GLY A 575 32.12 -13.34 0.62
C GLY A 575 31.08 -14.20 1.34
N VAL A 576 30.28 -14.94 0.59
CA VAL A 576 29.32 -15.93 1.12
C VAL A 576 29.37 -17.20 0.28
N LYS A 577 29.23 -18.36 0.92
CA LYS A 577 29.10 -19.66 0.22
C LYS A 577 28.28 -20.64 1.06
N CYS A 578 27.67 -21.62 0.39
CA CYS A 578 27.01 -22.71 1.11
C CYS A 578 28.04 -23.46 1.96
N PHE A 579 27.63 -23.83 3.17
CA PHE A 579 28.43 -24.64 4.09
C PHE A 579 28.66 -26.04 3.49
N THR A 580 29.89 -26.53 3.63
CA THR A 580 30.37 -27.82 3.13
C THR A 580 30.72 -28.75 4.29
N THR A 581 31.77 -28.41 5.06
CA THR A 581 32.27 -29.20 6.19
C THR A 581 32.73 -28.28 7.35
N ASP A 582 32.74 -28.82 8.57
CA ASP A 582 33.21 -28.06 9.73
C ASP A 582 34.73 -27.81 9.71
N GLU A 583 35.51 -28.70 9.05
CA GLU A 583 36.96 -28.52 8.84
C GLU A 583 37.25 -27.31 7.94
N GLU A 584 36.63 -27.23 6.75
CA GLU A 584 36.80 -26.09 5.84
C GLU A 584 36.36 -24.76 6.47
N PHE A 585 35.28 -24.80 7.25
CA PHE A 585 34.82 -23.62 7.99
C PHE A 585 35.83 -23.19 9.06
N SER A 586 36.35 -24.13 9.84
CA SER A 586 37.34 -23.85 10.89
C SER A 586 38.63 -23.28 10.30
N ASP A 587 39.14 -23.86 9.21
CA ASP A 587 40.35 -23.41 8.54
C ASP A 587 40.19 -21.98 7.99
N MET A 588 39.11 -21.73 7.24
CA MET A 588 38.75 -20.39 6.74
C MET A 588 38.66 -19.37 7.88
N PHE A 589 37.98 -19.75 8.97
CA PHE A 589 37.76 -18.86 10.11
C PHE A 589 39.08 -18.49 10.79
N GLN A 590 39.96 -19.47 11.05
CA GLN A 590 41.24 -19.23 11.72
C GLN A 590 42.24 -18.49 10.83
N GLU A 591 42.30 -18.79 9.53
CA GLU A 591 43.19 -18.12 8.59
C GLU A 591 42.85 -16.63 8.44
N ILE A 592 41.57 -16.31 8.19
CA ILE A 592 41.14 -14.92 7.98
C ILE A 592 41.32 -14.11 9.28
N LYS A 593 40.91 -14.68 10.42
CA LYS A 593 41.11 -14.06 11.74
C LYS A 593 42.59 -13.81 12.03
N GLY A 594 43.43 -14.80 11.81
CA GLY A 594 44.86 -14.73 12.09
C GLY A 594 45.60 -13.67 11.26
N ILE A 595 45.19 -13.41 10.02
CA ILE A 595 45.74 -12.32 9.19
C ILE A 595 45.16 -10.96 9.58
N PHE A 596 43.86 -10.89 9.90
CA PHE A 596 43.24 -9.64 10.36
C PHE A 596 43.88 -9.13 11.65
N ASP A 597 44.17 -10.02 12.60
CA ASP A 597 44.85 -9.68 13.86
C ASP A 597 46.29 -9.16 13.65
N ARG A 598 46.92 -9.48 12.51
CA ARG A 598 48.24 -8.94 12.11
C ARG A 598 48.15 -7.60 11.38
N GLY A 599 46.95 -7.18 10.98
CA GLY A 599 46.71 -5.93 10.26
C GLY A 599 47.03 -5.94 8.76
N ASP A 600 47.20 -7.12 8.14
CA ASP A 600 47.50 -7.24 6.70
C ASP A 600 46.22 -7.35 5.86
N ILE A 601 45.61 -6.19 5.59
CA ILE A 601 44.32 -6.10 4.90
C ILE A 601 44.33 -6.62 3.45
N PRO A 602 45.36 -6.34 2.62
CA PRO A 602 45.46 -6.96 1.29
C PRO A 602 45.43 -8.48 1.35
N ASP A 603 46.08 -9.09 2.34
CA ASP A 603 46.10 -10.53 2.52
C ASP A 603 44.75 -11.08 3.03
N VAL A 604 44.03 -10.33 3.88
CA VAL A 604 42.64 -10.66 4.26
C VAL A 604 41.75 -10.76 3.03
N ILE A 605 41.76 -9.74 2.16
CA ILE A 605 40.92 -9.73 0.94
C ILE A 605 41.31 -10.87 0.01
N ARG A 606 42.61 -11.14 -0.18
CA ARG A 606 43.08 -12.25 -1.00
C ARG A 606 42.63 -13.62 -0.45
N LEU A 607 42.65 -13.80 0.87
CA LEU A 607 42.13 -15.02 1.51
C LEU A 607 40.61 -15.13 1.37
N MET A 608 39.88 -14.03 1.49
CA MET A 608 38.43 -14.02 1.22
C MET A 608 38.14 -14.44 -0.23
N ASP A 609 38.83 -13.87 -1.21
CA ASP A 609 38.67 -14.25 -2.63
C ASP A 609 39.04 -15.72 -2.87
N HIS A 610 40.02 -16.26 -2.14
CA HIS A 610 40.38 -17.68 -2.22
C HIS A 610 39.27 -18.58 -1.68
N HIS A 611 38.72 -18.26 -0.50
CA HIS A 611 37.72 -19.08 0.18
C HIS A 611 36.32 -18.97 -0.41
N PHE A 612 35.95 -17.81 -0.94
CA PHE A 612 34.60 -17.49 -1.44
C PHE A 612 34.52 -17.31 -2.96
N GLY A 613 35.66 -17.25 -3.65
CA GLY A 613 35.74 -16.98 -5.09
C GLY A 613 35.71 -15.48 -5.42
N ALA A 614 35.76 -15.16 -6.72
CA ALA A 614 35.85 -13.77 -7.21
C ALA A 614 34.55 -12.95 -7.07
N TYR A 615 33.47 -13.53 -6.54
CA TYR A 615 32.20 -12.84 -6.34
C TYR A 615 32.22 -12.12 -4.99
N SER A 616 32.40 -10.79 -5.03
CA SER A 616 32.37 -9.95 -3.83
C SER A 616 31.04 -9.20 -3.68
N TYR A 617 30.48 -9.27 -2.48
CA TYR A 617 29.33 -8.51 -2.03
C TYR A 617 29.79 -7.18 -1.40
N SER A 618 28.96 -6.16 -1.51
CA SER A 618 29.24 -4.79 -1.05
C SER A 618 27.94 -4.09 -0.68
N LEU A 619 28.00 -2.84 -0.21
CA LEU A 619 26.81 -2.05 0.15
C LEU A 619 25.77 -1.97 -0.99
N TRP A 620 26.20 -2.12 -2.24
CA TRP A 620 25.31 -2.12 -3.41
C TRP A 620 24.34 -3.31 -3.44
N HIS A 621 24.71 -4.42 -2.79
CA HIS A 621 23.92 -5.65 -2.73
C HIS A 621 22.93 -5.70 -1.55
N LEU A 622 22.94 -4.67 -0.69
CA LEU A 622 21.93 -4.52 0.35
C LEU A 622 20.56 -4.20 -0.26
N PHE A 623 19.51 -4.72 0.38
CA PHE A 623 18.12 -4.39 0.02
C PHE A 623 17.86 -2.92 0.30
N LYS A 624 16.97 -2.31 -0.46
CA LYS A 624 16.94 -0.85 -0.63
C LYS A 624 16.82 -0.09 0.69
N ASP A 625 16.00 -0.59 1.60
CA ASP A 625 15.69 0.03 2.90
C ASP A 625 16.89 0.02 3.83
N ARG A 626 17.50 -1.15 4.03
CA ARG A 626 18.72 -1.27 4.86
C ARG A 626 19.91 -0.57 4.22
N LYS A 627 20.01 -0.57 2.90
CA LYS A 627 21.02 0.22 2.17
C LYS A 627 20.90 1.70 2.50
N ARG A 628 19.69 2.26 2.45
CA ARG A 628 19.47 3.68 2.78
C ARG A 628 19.82 3.97 4.24
N MET A 629 19.36 3.11 5.15
CA MET A 629 19.63 3.25 6.58
C MET A 629 21.14 3.21 6.91
N ILE A 630 21.88 2.27 6.33
CA ILE A 630 23.34 2.16 6.55
C ILE A 630 24.07 3.36 5.93
N LEU A 631 23.66 3.82 4.74
CA LEU A 631 24.21 5.04 4.16
C LEU A 631 23.96 6.26 5.05
N ASP A 632 22.75 6.40 5.61
CA ASP A 632 22.40 7.47 6.53
C ASP A 632 23.24 7.36 7.83
N GLN A 633 23.48 6.17 8.37
CA GLN A 633 24.35 5.95 9.53
C GLN A 633 25.81 6.33 9.25
N ILE A 634 26.33 5.99 8.08
CA ILE A 634 27.68 6.39 7.64
C ILE A 634 27.75 7.93 7.57
N LEU A 635 26.72 8.57 7.01
CA LEU A 635 26.64 10.03 6.89
C LEU A 635 26.43 10.75 8.23
N GLN A 636 25.69 10.16 9.17
CA GLN A 636 25.39 10.75 10.49
C GLN A 636 26.64 11.16 11.26
N THR A 637 27.71 10.35 11.18
CA THR A 637 28.97 10.67 11.87
C THR A 637 29.55 11.98 11.33
N THR A 638 29.64 12.10 10.00
CA THR A 638 30.10 13.31 9.32
C THR A 638 29.18 14.50 9.59
N MET A 639 27.86 14.28 9.55
CA MET A 639 26.88 15.33 9.81
C MET A 639 26.98 15.87 11.24
N LYS A 640 27.24 15.01 12.23
CA LYS A 640 27.43 15.42 13.63
C LYS A 640 28.70 16.27 13.81
N GLU A 641 29.79 15.93 13.12
CA GLU A 641 31.01 16.75 13.13
C GLU A 641 30.76 18.14 12.52
N ILE A 642 29.99 18.21 11.43
CA ILE A 642 29.57 19.47 10.80
C ILE A 642 28.69 20.27 11.76
N GLU A 643 27.71 19.64 12.41
CA GLU A 643 26.81 20.31 13.37
C GLU A 643 27.59 20.90 14.55
N VAL A 644 28.51 20.13 15.15
CA VAL A 644 29.37 20.60 16.25
C VAL A 644 30.18 21.82 15.81
N SER A 645 30.74 21.78 14.59
CA SER A 645 31.50 22.90 14.04
C SER A 645 30.63 24.15 13.83
N PHE A 646 29.41 23.98 13.30
CA PHE A 646 28.49 25.11 13.09
C PHE A 646 28.02 25.71 14.42
N ARG A 647 27.74 24.86 15.41
CA ARG A 647 27.36 25.30 16.76
C ARG A 647 28.49 26.08 17.43
N MET A 648 29.73 25.59 17.37
CA MET A 648 30.89 26.33 17.91
C MET A 648 31.06 27.70 17.24
N ILE A 649 30.88 27.79 15.92
CA ILE A 649 30.95 29.06 15.20
C ILE A 649 29.84 29.99 15.68
N TYR A 650 28.61 29.50 15.82
CA TYR A 650 27.47 30.28 16.28
C TYR A 650 27.67 30.80 17.71
N GLU A 651 27.97 29.91 18.67
CA GLU A 651 28.10 30.26 20.09
C GLU A 651 29.24 31.24 20.34
N ASN A 652 30.41 31.03 19.72
CA ASN A 652 31.56 31.93 19.87
C ASN A 652 31.31 33.33 19.31
N ASN A 653 30.35 33.48 18.39
CA ASN A 653 30.04 34.75 17.73
C ASN A 653 28.66 35.31 18.12
N TYR A 654 27.97 34.74 19.12
CA TYR A 654 26.62 35.14 19.51
C TYR A 654 26.54 36.62 19.94
N SER A 655 27.50 37.08 20.75
CA SER A 655 27.56 38.48 21.18
C SER A 655 27.81 39.44 20.03
N LEU A 656 28.64 39.04 19.06
CA LEU A 656 28.92 39.83 17.86
C LEU A 656 27.69 39.90 16.94
N MET A 657 27.00 38.77 16.76
CA MET A 657 25.70 38.71 16.10
C MET A 657 24.75 39.73 16.73
N ASN A 658 24.50 39.64 18.05
CA ASN A 658 23.62 40.58 18.77
C ASN A 658 23.99 42.05 18.57
N PHE A 659 25.29 42.38 18.53
CA PHE A 659 25.76 43.72 18.23
C PHE A 659 25.32 44.18 16.83
N PHE A 660 25.49 43.34 15.79
CA PHE A 660 25.03 43.63 14.43
C PHE A 660 23.53 43.95 14.36
N ASN A 661 22.70 43.20 15.08
CA ASN A 661 21.25 43.48 15.17
C ASN A 661 20.94 44.79 15.89
N TYR A 662 21.65 45.08 16.99
CA TYR A 662 21.49 46.33 17.73
C TYR A 662 21.82 47.55 16.86
N VAL A 663 22.87 47.46 16.03
CA VAL A 663 23.23 48.53 15.08
C VAL A 663 22.49 48.43 13.73
N GLN A 664 21.45 47.61 13.64
CA GLN A 664 20.60 47.42 12.45
C GLN A 664 21.38 47.13 11.16
N THR A 665 22.49 46.39 11.26
CA THR A 665 23.34 46.01 10.14
C THR A 665 23.35 44.49 9.98
N PRO A 666 23.18 43.94 8.76
CA PRO A 666 23.14 42.50 8.58
C PRO A 666 24.50 41.86 8.92
N PRO A 667 24.54 40.74 9.67
CA PRO A 667 25.78 40.04 9.94
C PRO A 667 26.35 39.41 8.66
N PRO A 668 27.66 39.08 8.64
CA PRO A 668 28.26 38.33 7.54
C PRO A 668 27.50 37.03 7.23
N ARG A 669 27.24 36.77 5.94
CA ARG A 669 26.44 35.62 5.49
C ARG A 669 26.87 34.26 6.08
N PRO A 670 28.17 33.93 6.22
CA PRO A 670 28.56 32.66 6.85
C PRO A 670 28.14 32.52 8.32
N LEU A 671 28.18 33.61 9.10
CA LEU A 671 27.73 33.61 10.51
C LEU A 671 26.20 33.51 10.58
N PHE A 672 25.51 34.17 9.66
CA PHE A 672 24.05 34.06 9.56
C PHE A 672 23.61 32.63 9.23
N LEU A 673 24.21 31.98 8.23
CA LEU A 673 23.84 30.62 7.81
C LEU A 673 24.14 29.56 8.89
N THR A 674 25.23 29.72 9.64
CA THR A 674 25.56 28.81 10.75
C THR A 674 24.59 28.95 11.91
N ALA A 675 24.20 30.19 12.25
CA ALA A 675 23.15 30.45 13.24
C ALA A 675 21.79 29.90 12.80
N GLU A 676 21.39 30.17 11.54
CA GLU A 676 20.15 29.69 10.94
C GLU A 676 20.07 28.16 10.98
N TYR A 677 21.13 27.47 10.56
CA TYR A 677 21.20 26.00 10.60
C TYR A 677 21.11 25.46 12.03
N THR A 678 21.83 26.06 12.97
CA THR A 678 21.86 25.62 14.38
C THR A 678 20.49 25.76 15.03
N VAL A 679 19.82 26.92 14.87
CA VAL A 679 18.49 27.16 15.43
C VAL A 679 17.44 26.25 14.81
N ASN A 680 17.51 25.99 13.49
CA ASN A 680 16.63 25.01 12.84
C ASN A 680 16.81 23.60 13.41
N THR A 681 18.07 23.17 13.57
CA THR A 681 18.40 21.84 14.12
C THR A 681 17.91 21.72 15.56
N ASP A 682 18.09 22.75 16.38
CA ASP A 682 17.61 22.77 17.78
C ASP A 682 16.08 22.75 17.87
N LEU A 683 15.38 23.44 16.97
CA LEU A 683 13.92 23.40 16.86
C LEU A 683 13.39 22.02 16.46
N ILE A 684 14.13 21.25 15.66
CA ILE A 684 13.75 19.87 15.34
C ILE A 684 14.06 18.95 16.53
N HIS A 685 15.24 19.10 17.12
CA HIS A 685 15.72 18.23 18.19
C HIS A 685 14.90 18.35 19.48
N ILE A 686 14.33 19.53 19.79
CA ILE A 686 13.50 19.71 20.98
C ILE A 686 12.24 18.83 20.97
N PHE A 687 11.71 18.48 19.79
CA PHE A 687 10.58 17.55 19.64
C PHE A 687 11.03 16.09 19.56
N SER A 688 12.34 15.82 19.40
CA SER A 688 12.90 14.46 19.28
C SER A 688 13.15 13.79 20.63
N VAL A 689 12.96 14.51 21.75
CA VAL A 689 13.20 14.00 23.10
C VAL A 689 11.89 13.48 23.70
N ASP A 690 11.87 12.20 24.11
CA ASP A 690 10.69 11.55 24.70
C ASP A 690 10.50 11.88 26.20
N THR A 691 10.68 13.14 26.57
CA THR A 691 10.50 13.65 27.94
C THR A 691 9.55 14.85 27.95
N GLU A 692 9.26 15.37 29.15
CA GLU A 692 8.53 16.63 29.34
C GLU A 692 9.15 17.75 28.48
N MET A 693 8.30 18.50 27.78
CA MET A 693 8.71 19.55 26.86
C MET A 693 9.30 20.73 27.64
N ASN A 694 10.51 21.13 27.27
CA ASN A 694 11.09 22.37 27.79
C ASN A 694 10.49 23.59 27.06
N LEU A 695 9.35 24.06 27.55
CA LEU A 695 8.60 25.19 26.97
C LEU A 695 9.44 26.48 26.92
N GLU A 696 10.29 26.73 27.91
CA GLU A 696 11.18 27.90 27.95
C GLU A 696 12.20 27.85 26.81
N LYS A 697 12.82 26.68 26.58
CA LYS A 697 13.76 26.49 25.47
C LYS A 697 13.05 26.64 24.11
N LEU A 698 11.84 26.08 23.96
CA LEU A 698 11.06 26.22 22.73
C LEU A 698 10.73 27.68 22.43
N GLU A 699 10.25 28.41 23.44
CA GLU A 699 9.94 29.85 23.32
C GLU A 699 11.18 30.67 22.97
N ASN A 700 12.33 30.38 23.59
CA ASN A 700 13.59 31.05 23.27
C ASN A 700 14.03 30.82 21.82
N LEU A 701 13.98 29.58 21.33
CA LEU A 701 14.30 29.26 19.92
C LEU A 701 13.34 29.97 18.95
N ILE A 702 12.03 30.00 19.25
CA ILE A 702 11.03 30.75 18.48
C ILE A 702 11.37 32.23 18.46
N ASN A 703 11.74 32.80 19.60
CA ASN A 703 12.10 34.22 19.69
C ASN A 703 13.40 34.53 18.94
N GLU A 704 14.37 33.62 18.91
CA GLU A 704 15.57 33.75 18.09
C GLU A 704 15.27 33.73 16.60
N THR A 705 14.43 32.80 16.13
CA THR A 705 14.03 32.78 14.71
C THR A 705 13.36 34.09 14.29
N LYS A 706 12.49 34.66 15.14
CA LYS A 706 11.84 35.96 14.88
C LYS A 706 12.83 37.12 14.94
N ARG A 707 13.72 37.13 15.93
CA ARG A 707 14.73 38.19 16.12
C ARG A 707 15.63 38.31 14.89
N TRP A 708 16.07 37.19 14.33
CA TRP A 708 17.00 37.16 13.20
C TRP A 708 16.33 37.00 11.84
N SER A 709 15.01 36.78 11.81
CA SER A 709 14.27 36.45 10.59
C SER A 709 14.88 35.26 9.83
N PHE A 710 15.30 34.24 10.57
CA PHE A 710 15.85 33.01 9.99
C PHE A 710 14.81 32.30 9.12
N ALA A 711 15.26 31.77 7.99
CA ALA A 711 14.47 30.83 7.21
C ALA A 711 14.35 29.53 8.01
N ILE A 712 13.14 29.22 8.46
CA ILE A 712 12.85 27.97 9.17
C ILE A 712 12.39 26.90 8.19
N ASP A 713 12.86 25.67 8.39
CA ASP A 713 12.35 24.49 7.70
C ASP A 713 11.00 24.09 8.31
N LYS A 714 9.95 24.77 7.85
CA LYS A 714 8.58 24.55 8.33
C LYS A 714 8.12 23.10 8.15
N ASN A 715 8.63 22.39 7.15
CA ASN A 715 8.23 21.01 6.88
C ASN A 715 8.88 20.07 7.90
N ALA A 716 10.20 20.16 8.10
CA ALA A 716 10.90 19.32 9.05
C ALA A 716 10.47 19.59 10.50
N ILE A 717 10.32 20.85 10.89
CA ILE A 717 9.84 21.23 12.23
C ILE A 717 8.39 20.78 12.41
N GLY A 718 7.53 20.99 11.41
CA GLY A 718 6.14 20.54 11.46
C GLY A 718 6.01 19.03 11.62
N PHE A 719 6.82 18.26 10.88
CA PHE A 719 6.86 16.80 11.00
C PHE A 719 7.30 16.35 12.40
N ALA A 720 8.40 16.90 12.93
CA ALA A 720 8.89 16.57 14.27
C ALA A 720 7.87 16.95 15.36
N ALA A 721 7.24 18.12 15.26
CA ALA A 721 6.20 18.56 16.16
C ALA A 721 4.96 17.66 16.11
N ASN A 722 4.53 17.22 14.92
CA ASN A 722 3.40 16.30 14.76
C ASN A 722 3.65 14.97 15.49
N ILE A 723 4.84 14.38 15.33
CA ILE A 723 5.23 13.14 16.04
C ILE A 723 5.09 13.33 17.56
N TRP A 724 5.62 14.44 18.09
CA TRP A 724 5.52 14.73 19.52
C TRP A 724 4.06 14.94 19.97
N ILE A 725 3.28 15.73 19.23
CA ILE A 725 1.85 15.99 19.54
C ILE A 725 1.07 14.68 19.54
N ASN A 726 1.23 13.84 18.52
CA ASN A 726 0.48 12.58 18.41
C ASN A 726 0.85 11.60 19.52
N SER A 727 2.15 11.49 19.86
CA SER A 727 2.59 10.71 21.03
C SER A 727 1.93 11.18 22.32
N ARG A 728 1.92 12.50 22.58
CA ARG A 728 1.29 13.09 23.78
C ARG A 728 -0.23 12.93 23.77
N MET A 729 -0.88 13.02 22.61
CA MET A 729 -2.30 12.75 22.47
C MET A 729 -2.63 11.28 22.76
N ASP A 730 -1.81 10.32 22.35
CA ASP A 730 -2.00 8.90 22.70
C ASP A 730 -1.85 8.66 24.21
N TRP A 731 -0.89 9.32 24.87
CA TRP A 731 -0.82 9.32 26.34
C TRP A 731 -2.08 9.89 26.98
N LEU A 732 -2.64 10.97 26.42
CA LEU A 732 -3.89 11.57 26.89
C LEU A 732 -5.09 10.65 26.64
N ARG A 733 -5.11 9.88 25.54
CA ARG A 733 -6.12 8.85 25.28
C ARG A 733 -6.15 7.79 26.38
N LYS A 734 -4.98 7.37 26.85
CA LYS A 734 -4.82 6.38 27.93
C LYS A 734 -5.10 6.98 29.32
N ASN A 735 -4.82 8.28 29.50
CA ASN A 735 -5.02 8.99 30.77
C ASN A 735 -5.81 10.30 30.60
N PRO A 736 -7.12 10.24 30.29
CA PRO A 736 -7.90 11.42 29.88
C PRO A 736 -8.05 12.49 30.95
N SER A 737 -7.85 12.14 32.22
CA SER A 737 -7.89 13.06 33.37
C SER A 737 -6.56 13.79 33.63
N ASP A 738 -5.49 13.50 32.89
CA ASP A 738 -4.18 14.15 33.09
C ASP A 738 -4.22 15.60 32.63
N MET A 739 -4.39 16.50 33.60
CA MET A 739 -4.46 17.93 33.34
C MET A 739 -3.13 18.53 32.89
N LYS A 740 -2.01 18.03 33.41
CA LYS A 740 -0.69 18.55 33.10
C LYS A 740 -0.38 18.32 31.62
N LEU A 741 -0.75 17.16 31.11
CA LEU A 741 -0.59 16.80 29.71
C LEU A 741 -1.46 17.67 28.77
N ILE A 742 -2.71 17.98 29.15
CA ILE A 742 -3.57 18.89 28.38
C ILE A 742 -2.95 20.30 28.32
N GLU A 743 -2.51 20.84 29.46
CA GLU A 743 -1.89 22.16 29.56
C GLU A 743 -0.57 22.23 28.77
N GLU A 744 0.23 21.16 28.76
CA GLU A 744 1.49 21.06 28.00
C GLU A 744 1.23 21.09 26.49
N ILE A 745 0.30 20.26 25.99
CA ILE A 745 -0.04 20.23 24.56
C ILE A 745 -0.61 21.58 24.10
N ASP A 746 -1.50 22.18 24.89
CA ASP A 746 -2.05 23.53 24.64
C ASP A 746 -0.95 24.59 24.51
N ALA A 747 0.02 24.57 25.43
CA ALA A 747 1.14 25.52 25.42
C ALA A 747 2.02 25.37 24.17
N VAL A 748 2.35 24.14 23.77
CA VAL A 748 3.13 23.86 22.55
C VAL A 748 2.39 24.31 21.30
N LEU A 749 1.10 23.97 21.16
CA LEU A 749 0.28 24.38 20.02
C LEU A 749 0.21 25.90 19.90
N LYS A 750 0.04 26.60 21.04
CA LYS A 750 0.04 28.06 21.09
C LYS A 750 1.37 28.66 20.61
N LEU A 751 2.50 28.11 21.06
CA LEU A 751 3.83 28.56 20.65
C LEU A 751 4.06 28.34 19.15
N LEU A 752 3.74 27.15 18.64
CA LEU A 752 3.89 26.79 17.22
C LEU A 752 3.01 27.62 16.29
N ASN A 753 1.82 28.02 16.73
CA ASN A 753 0.94 28.90 15.96
C ASN A 753 1.63 30.24 15.58
N SER A 754 2.60 30.68 16.38
CA SER A 754 3.36 31.91 16.12
C SER A 754 4.43 31.79 15.02
N LEU A 755 4.76 30.57 14.58
CA LEU A 755 5.68 30.29 13.48
C LEU A 755 4.98 30.06 12.12
N SER A 756 3.64 30.05 12.11
CA SER A 756 2.83 29.74 10.91
C SER A 756 3.28 28.44 10.23
N ILE A 757 3.55 27.41 11.05
CA ILE A 757 3.88 26.05 10.61
C ILE A 757 2.57 25.31 10.33
N LYS A 758 2.53 24.55 9.23
CA LYS A 758 1.40 23.69 8.91
C LYS A 758 1.56 22.37 9.66
N LEU A 759 0.71 22.14 10.65
CA LEU A 759 0.67 20.89 11.41
C LEU A 759 -0.38 19.94 10.81
N ASP A 760 -0.08 18.64 10.85
CA ASP A 760 -1.05 17.60 10.51
C ASP A 760 -1.73 17.16 11.81
N MET A 761 -2.96 17.62 11.98
CA MET A 761 -3.72 17.40 13.21
C MET A 761 -4.61 16.15 13.13
N TRP A 762 -4.49 15.34 12.08
CA TRP A 762 -5.46 14.28 11.80
C TRP A 762 -5.64 13.31 12.99
N GLU A 763 -4.53 12.78 13.52
CA GLU A 763 -4.55 11.84 14.64
C GLU A 763 -5.00 12.52 15.94
N ALA A 764 -4.41 13.68 16.26
CA ALA A 764 -4.76 14.47 17.42
C ALA A 764 -6.26 14.82 17.47
N GLN A 765 -6.85 15.23 16.35
CA GLN A 765 -8.28 15.53 16.24
C GLN A 765 -9.13 14.28 16.50
N ASN A 766 -8.74 13.12 15.96
CA ASN A 766 -9.47 11.87 16.18
C ASN A 766 -9.44 11.45 17.66
N VAL A 767 -8.28 11.55 18.30
CA VAL A 767 -8.13 11.25 19.73
C VAL A 767 -8.96 12.21 20.58
N TYR A 768 -8.85 13.52 20.35
CA TYR A 768 -9.62 14.53 21.08
C TYR A 768 -11.12 14.30 20.93
N PHE A 769 -11.58 14.03 19.70
CA PHE A 769 -12.99 13.76 19.42
C PHE A 769 -13.49 12.49 20.11
N HIS A 770 -12.68 11.42 20.14
CA HIS A 770 -13.00 10.17 20.84
C HIS A 770 -13.11 10.38 22.36
N ILE A 771 -12.17 11.09 22.98
CA ILE A 771 -12.24 11.47 24.40
C ILE A 771 -13.50 12.31 24.66
N GLY A 772 -13.79 13.25 23.74
CA GLY A 772 -14.99 14.07 23.77
C GLY A 772 -16.28 13.26 23.79
N LYS A 773 -16.49 12.35 22.84
CA LYS A 773 -17.71 11.54 22.77
C LYS A 773 -17.89 10.63 23.99
N ASN A 774 -16.82 10.08 24.54
CA ASN A 774 -16.91 9.02 25.55
C ASN A 774 -16.79 9.50 27.01
N ILE A 775 -16.07 10.60 27.25
CA ILE A 775 -15.63 10.98 28.60
C ILE A 775 -16.10 12.38 28.97
N TYR A 776 -16.11 13.31 28.01
CA TYR A 776 -16.43 14.71 28.29
C TYR A 776 -17.85 14.88 28.83
N HIS A 777 -18.85 14.11 28.37
CA HIS A 777 -20.20 14.13 28.97
C HIS A 777 -20.18 13.75 30.45
N THR A 778 -19.54 12.63 30.79
CA THR A 778 -19.41 12.15 32.18
C THR A 778 -18.67 13.15 33.07
N MET A 779 -17.63 13.81 32.56
CA MET A 779 -16.88 14.82 33.32
C MET A 779 -17.61 16.17 33.41
N LYS A 780 -18.39 16.54 32.39
CA LYS A 780 -19.26 17.73 32.38
C LYS A 780 -20.43 17.59 33.35
N GLU A 781 -20.98 16.39 33.52
CA GLU A 781 -21.98 16.12 34.56
C GLU A 781 -21.39 16.20 35.97
N LYS A 782 -20.16 15.70 36.17
CA LYS A 782 -19.43 15.81 37.44
C LYS A 782 -18.95 17.23 37.75
N SER A 783 -18.75 18.11 36.77
CA SER A 783 -18.38 19.51 37.02
C SER A 783 -19.53 20.36 37.55
N LEU A 784 -20.77 19.85 37.50
CA LEU A 784 -21.94 20.47 38.13
C LEU A 784 -22.01 20.24 39.65
N THR A 785 -21.13 19.40 40.22
CA THR A 785 -21.09 19.12 41.67
C THR A 785 -20.10 20.00 42.46
N ASP A 786 -19.78 21.21 41.95
CA ASP A 786 -18.93 22.23 42.59
C ASP A 786 -17.47 21.83 42.91
N ASP A 787 -16.99 20.71 42.36
CA ASP A 787 -15.58 20.30 42.48
C ASP A 787 -14.70 21.11 41.51
N PRO A 788 -13.75 21.93 42.02
CA PRO A 788 -12.91 22.81 41.20
C PRO A 788 -12.06 22.06 40.16
N HIS A 789 -11.72 20.80 40.41
CA HIS A 789 -10.88 20.00 39.53
C HIS A 789 -11.56 19.71 38.19
N PHE A 790 -12.82 19.28 38.20
CA PHE A 790 -13.56 18.95 36.97
C PHE A 790 -13.91 20.18 36.13
N LYS A 791 -14.15 21.33 36.78
CA LYS A 791 -14.37 22.60 36.08
C LYS A 791 -13.10 23.05 35.35
N ARG A 792 -11.95 23.01 36.03
CA ARG A 792 -10.65 23.38 35.46
C ARG A 792 -10.26 22.46 34.31
N TRP A 793 -10.49 21.15 34.45
CA TRP A 793 -10.28 20.18 33.37
C TRP A 793 -11.14 20.48 32.15
N GLY A 794 -12.44 20.75 32.33
CA GLY A 794 -13.35 21.05 31.22
C GLY A 794 -13.00 22.33 30.47
N GLU A 795 -12.48 23.35 31.16
CA GLU A 795 -11.98 24.59 30.55
C GLU A 795 -10.68 24.35 29.75
N ALA A 796 -9.72 23.62 30.33
CA ALA A 796 -8.48 23.26 29.66
C ALA A 796 -8.73 22.39 28.41
N PHE A 797 -9.62 21.40 28.52
CA PHE A 797 -9.98 20.52 27.41
C PHE A 797 -10.65 21.30 26.27
N LYS A 798 -11.60 22.21 26.57
CA LYS A 798 -12.20 23.08 25.54
C LYS A 798 -11.17 23.97 24.84
N LYS A 799 -10.19 24.50 25.60
CA LYS A 799 -9.14 25.35 25.05
C LYS A 799 -8.23 24.57 24.10
N LEU A 800 -7.88 23.34 24.45
CA LEU A 800 -7.20 22.42 23.54
C LEU A 800 -8.03 22.19 22.26
N GLY A 801 -9.34 21.98 22.39
CA GLY A 801 -10.27 21.88 21.26
C GLY A 801 -10.27 23.08 20.32
N TYR A 802 -10.09 24.29 20.84
CA TYR A 802 -9.96 25.51 20.02
C TYR A 802 -8.71 25.46 19.12
N TYR A 803 -7.56 25.04 19.64
CA TYR A 803 -6.33 24.90 18.84
C TYR A 803 -6.41 23.73 17.86
N LEU A 804 -7.14 22.67 18.20
CA LEU A 804 -7.36 21.52 17.30
C LEU A 804 -8.46 21.78 16.25
N GLY A 805 -9.27 22.83 16.41
CA GLY A 805 -10.41 23.11 15.54
C GLY A 805 -11.55 22.10 15.69
N VAL A 806 -11.73 21.50 16.87
CA VAL A 806 -12.75 20.47 17.14
C VAL A 806 -13.69 20.91 18.25
N LYS A 807 -14.99 20.80 17.99
CA LYS A 807 -16.05 21.06 18.95
C LYS A 807 -16.65 19.76 19.45
N VAL A 808 -16.69 19.61 20.77
CA VAL A 808 -17.37 18.51 21.46
C VAL A 808 -18.53 19.13 22.23
N SER A 809 -19.76 18.76 21.87
CA SER A 809 -21.01 19.34 22.41
C SER A 809 -21.55 18.58 23.61
#